data_AF-A0A969V5D1-F1
#
_entry.id   AF-A0A969V5D1-F1
#
_cell.length_a   1.000
_cell.length_b   1.000
_cell.length_c   1.000
_cell.angle_alpha   90.00
_cell.angle_beta   90.00
_cell.angle_gamma   90.00
#
_symmetry.space_group_name_H-M   'P 1'
#
loop_
_entity.id
_entity.type
_entity.pdbx_description
1 polymer ?
#
loop_
_entity_poly.entity_id
_entity_poly.type
_entity_poly.pdbx_seq_one_letter_code
_entity_poly.pdbx_strand_id
1 'polypeptide(L)'
;MVHPTGTYVGKLFPSNCHRTPIFRVLRSKNIASIENSSNPICLSCHLYNACRSNRGMGFGYRYERYSVFGYSEVRAHPDSLPSLNDYEYFDCGTFWDEASLVMRSRKKVEVSISDFNQTVGELAVTAPFLFTKLKPVFERLRFVLWGEEYEEEMLWASNTTLPTRNTVVPLTKLTLTRRQAPRYGYNDTAIRYCLGETPQDITDIISEVELALRPDLSFLGEAPDSIDASTGTKAEKIASWRVNKLLRAQTYTEAKEQINQVLLNWLVPLLKVWAKHIRGSFHFDKGILSVHLEDNRHREVATATKFNIYLDGTFDVRYLALKLGVGVENILAIEQLVPSYENLTVIHVTGMGVLGRDRRDSLLQRVAALRETIINKYLGLSVGIIERKAFAQTGDGYHFRDGRGINRFADDNVLVSLGTPYPNIAELAAEYQILTGIVSDTSVEESLLREENLARVKFQDLDFQEFVDSLVRAEILQESGRLRAHLRPEEELIYYFVGDFDIGFLQEELPGCKFQRVPAIEIDWRAADYGEQTKFVLTKAIGRQILSGNEKPTQQDVVDEIAAALPKEKAIKQPRISQIVKEHMSHIGGWNQLRVLIANLLKSVTQEQGEQLLESDETWLSKIYFPLLGEESPVEAVVNLIQVAQVVGTRFGAILQHVSLDVRSQLLGHAFAVIADIGVGIDWLVEELIPLWDTS
;
A
#
# COMPACT_ATOMS: atom_id res chain seq x y z
N MET A 1 28.12 -9.12 -7.38
CA MET A 1 29.06 -8.20 -8.02
C MET A 1 29.38 -8.77 -9.37
N VAL A 2 29.26 -7.97 -10.43
CA VAL A 2 29.47 -8.41 -11.82
C VAL A 2 30.18 -7.33 -12.60
N HIS A 3 30.87 -7.72 -13.66
CA HIS A 3 31.41 -6.78 -14.65
C HIS A 3 30.26 -6.04 -15.36
N PRO A 4 30.40 -4.75 -15.71
CA PRO A 4 29.33 -3.97 -16.33
C PRO A 4 28.76 -4.56 -17.62
N THR A 5 29.60 -5.21 -18.44
CA THR A 5 29.20 -5.79 -19.74
C THR A 5 28.64 -7.21 -19.65
N GLY A 6 28.60 -7.83 -18.46
CA GLY A 6 28.08 -9.19 -18.27
C GLY A 6 28.86 -10.30 -18.99
N THR A 7 29.96 -9.99 -19.70
CA THR A 7 30.78 -10.98 -20.43
C THR A 7 31.65 -11.78 -19.45
N TYR A 8 31.11 -12.88 -18.94
CA TYR A 8 31.88 -13.88 -18.21
C TYR A 8 32.51 -14.87 -19.19
N VAL A 9 33.85 -14.86 -19.29
CA VAL A 9 34.60 -15.79 -20.14
C VAL A 9 35.01 -17.00 -19.29
N GLY A 10 34.16 -18.03 -19.22
CA GLY A 10 34.50 -19.30 -18.55
C GLY A 10 33.33 -20.28 -18.37
N LYS A 11 33.64 -21.59 -18.28
CA LYS A 11 32.65 -22.65 -17.96
C LYS A 11 31.89 -22.29 -16.67
N LEU A 12 30.55 -22.25 -16.76
CA LEU A 12 29.60 -22.00 -15.66
C LEU A 12 29.66 -23.14 -14.63
N PHE A 13 30.58 -23.05 -13.67
CA PHE A 13 30.34 -23.63 -12.36
C PHE A 13 29.85 -22.51 -11.46
N PRO A 14 28.70 -22.63 -10.78
CA PRO A 14 28.29 -21.63 -9.82
C PRO A 14 29.34 -21.58 -8.70
N SER A 15 30.11 -20.52 -8.68
CA SER A 15 31.11 -20.12 -7.67
C SER A 15 30.47 -19.72 -6.32
N ASN A 16 29.32 -20.31 -6.02
CA ASN A 16 28.57 -20.05 -4.79
C ASN A 16 29.28 -20.72 -3.62
N CYS A 17 29.39 -20.01 -2.49
CA CYS A 17 29.93 -20.58 -1.27
C CYS A 17 28.96 -21.63 -0.70
N HIS A 18 29.40 -22.86 -0.46
CA HIS A 18 28.56 -23.89 0.18
C HIS A 18 28.15 -23.52 1.62
N ARG A 19 28.90 -22.63 2.28
CA ARG A 19 28.61 -22.12 3.63
C ARG A 19 27.63 -20.94 3.65
N THR A 20 27.08 -20.52 2.50
CA THR A 20 26.08 -19.42 2.43
C THR A 20 24.94 -19.53 3.46
N PRO A 21 24.37 -20.73 3.74
CA PRO A 21 23.32 -20.85 4.76
C PRO A 21 23.75 -20.39 6.16
N ILE A 22 25.00 -20.63 6.56
CA ILE A 22 25.56 -20.23 7.86
C ILE A 22 25.56 -18.69 8.00
N PHE A 23 26.02 -17.98 6.98
CA PHE A 23 26.00 -16.51 6.96
C PHE A 23 24.56 -15.96 7.09
N ARG A 24 23.59 -16.59 6.42
CA ARG A 24 22.20 -16.16 6.48
C ARG A 24 21.60 -16.31 7.88
N VAL A 25 21.87 -17.42 8.56
CA VAL A 25 21.33 -17.63 9.93
C VAL A 25 21.98 -16.67 10.93
N LEU A 26 23.30 -16.45 10.88
CA LEU A 26 23.94 -15.47 11.77
C LEU A 26 23.44 -14.04 11.52
N ARG A 27 23.19 -13.68 10.24
CA ARG A 27 22.58 -12.41 9.89
C ARG A 27 21.16 -12.29 10.46
N SER A 28 20.33 -13.35 10.40
CA SER A 28 18.99 -13.34 11.00
C SER A 28 19.01 -13.30 12.53
N LYS A 29 20.11 -13.73 13.17
CA LYS A 29 20.33 -13.59 14.62
C LYS A 29 20.88 -12.22 15.03
N ASN A 30 20.98 -11.27 14.09
CA ASN A 30 21.51 -9.92 14.31
C ASN A 30 22.95 -9.90 14.85
N ILE A 31 23.79 -10.82 14.38
CA ILE A 31 25.20 -10.91 14.79
C ILE A 31 26.06 -10.13 13.79
N ALA A 32 26.86 -9.19 14.32
CA ALA A 32 27.74 -8.32 13.53
C ALA A 32 29.00 -9.05 13.04
N SER A 33 29.72 -8.43 12.10
CA SER A 33 31.11 -8.76 11.76
C SER A 33 31.40 -10.17 11.22
N ILE A 34 30.39 -10.84 10.64
CA ILE A 34 30.55 -12.17 10.04
C ILE A 34 31.09 -12.14 8.59
N GLU A 35 31.19 -10.97 7.96
CA GLU A 35 31.54 -10.84 6.53
C GLU A 35 32.92 -10.25 6.25
N ASN A 36 33.68 -9.91 7.30
CA ASN A 36 35.03 -9.38 7.17
C ASN A 36 36.03 -10.42 6.63
N SER A 37 37.20 -9.94 6.23
CA SER A 37 38.29 -10.77 5.69
C SER A 37 38.70 -11.92 6.63
N SER A 38 38.65 -11.68 7.94
CA SER A 38 39.01 -12.60 9.03
C SER A 38 37.86 -13.43 9.59
N ASN A 39 36.74 -13.58 8.87
CA ASN A 39 35.59 -14.28 9.44
C ASN A 39 35.86 -15.78 9.69
N PRO A 40 35.46 -16.32 10.86
CA PRO A 40 35.77 -17.69 11.27
C PRO A 40 35.17 -18.72 10.32
N ILE A 41 34.01 -18.41 9.71
CA ILE A 41 33.31 -19.27 8.74
C ILE A 41 34.17 -19.54 7.51
N CYS A 42 34.93 -18.56 7.03
CA CYS A 42 35.85 -18.75 5.92
C CYS A 42 37.14 -19.43 6.37
N LEU A 43 37.68 -19.04 7.52
CA LEU A 43 38.97 -19.54 8.01
C LEU A 43 38.94 -21.05 8.33
N SER A 44 37.83 -21.56 8.88
CA SER A 44 37.65 -23.01 9.12
C SER A 44 37.19 -23.79 7.88
N CYS A 45 37.11 -23.14 6.71
CA CYS A 45 36.67 -23.81 5.50
C CYS A 45 37.80 -24.64 4.89
N HIS A 46 37.57 -25.95 4.72
CA HIS A 46 38.50 -26.84 4.01
C HIS A 46 38.82 -26.41 2.56
N LEU A 47 37.97 -25.57 1.95
CA LEU A 47 38.18 -25.00 0.62
C LEU A 47 38.73 -23.57 0.67
N TYR A 48 39.15 -23.06 1.83
CA TYR A 48 39.60 -21.67 1.99
C TYR A 48 40.67 -21.27 0.97
N ASN A 49 41.76 -22.05 0.88
CA ASN A 49 42.85 -21.77 -0.05
C ASN A 49 42.39 -21.86 -1.51
N ALA A 50 41.61 -22.89 -1.85
CA ALA A 50 41.05 -23.06 -3.19
C ALA A 50 40.07 -21.93 -3.56
N CYS A 51 39.28 -21.44 -2.60
CA CYS A 51 38.32 -20.36 -2.77
C CYS A 51 39.00 -19.00 -3.02
N ARG A 52 40.25 -18.82 -2.58
CA ARG A 52 41.05 -17.61 -2.82
C ARG A 52 41.72 -17.59 -4.19
N SER A 53 42.03 -18.75 -4.76
CA SER A 53 42.85 -18.86 -5.98
C SER A 53 42.14 -19.47 -7.18
N ASN A 54 40.99 -20.12 -6.99
CA ASN A 54 40.29 -20.85 -8.06
C ASN A 54 38.77 -20.91 -7.81
N ARG A 55 38.04 -21.48 -8.78
CA ARG A 55 36.58 -21.70 -8.76
C ARG A 55 36.23 -23.18 -8.89
N GLY A 56 35.09 -23.57 -8.32
CA GLY A 56 34.50 -24.90 -8.50
C GLY A 56 33.17 -25.03 -7.76
N MET A 57 32.58 -26.23 -7.77
CA MET A 57 31.29 -26.41 -7.06
C MET A 57 31.45 -26.15 -5.55
N GLY A 58 30.73 -25.15 -5.05
CA GLY A 58 30.72 -24.80 -3.62
C GLY A 58 31.84 -23.86 -3.16
N PHE A 59 32.74 -23.41 -4.04
CA PHE A 59 33.83 -22.50 -3.70
C PHE A 59 34.24 -21.59 -4.86
N GLY A 60 34.97 -20.52 -4.55
CA GLY A 60 35.47 -19.54 -5.53
C GLY A 60 34.87 -18.15 -5.38
N TYR A 61 33.92 -17.96 -4.45
CA TYR A 61 33.36 -16.64 -4.14
C TYR A 61 34.43 -15.58 -3.84
N ARG A 62 35.48 -15.92 -3.06
CA ARG A 62 36.56 -14.97 -2.73
C ARG A 62 37.43 -14.64 -3.94
N TYR A 63 37.80 -15.64 -4.74
CA TYR A 63 38.55 -15.48 -5.98
C TYR A 63 37.81 -14.59 -6.98
N GLU A 64 36.51 -14.84 -7.19
CA GLU A 64 35.71 -14.03 -8.10
C GLU A 64 35.47 -12.62 -7.57
N ARG A 65 35.23 -12.47 -6.26
CA ARG A 65 35.15 -11.15 -5.62
C ARG A 65 36.44 -10.37 -5.85
N TYR A 66 37.60 -10.97 -5.60
CA TYR A 66 38.91 -10.37 -5.85
C TYR A 66 39.08 -9.99 -7.33
N SER A 67 38.74 -10.90 -8.25
CA SER A 67 38.83 -10.64 -9.68
C SER A 67 37.94 -9.48 -10.12
N VAL A 68 36.73 -9.36 -9.57
CA VAL A 68 35.81 -8.26 -9.89
C VAL A 68 36.33 -6.91 -9.37
N PHE A 69 36.96 -6.87 -8.19
CA PHE A 69 37.58 -5.63 -7.68
C PHE A 69 38.86 -5.22 -8.43
N GLY A 70 39.39 -6.08 -9.30
CA GLY A 70 40.51 -5.72 -10.18
C GLY A 70 40.12 -4.88 -11.40
N TYR A 71 38.82 -4.70 -11.67
CA TYR A 71 38.34 -3.88 -12.79
C TYR A 71 38.16 -2.42 -12.37
N SER A 72 38.27 -1.50 -13.34
CA SER A 72 38.02 -0.07 -13.14
C SER A 72 36.56 0.26 -12.85
N GLU A 73 35.63 -0.62 -13.26
CA GLU A 73 34.19 -0.44 -13.11
C GLU A 73 33.56 -1.73 -12.58
N VAL A 74 32.69 -1.59 -11.58
CA VAL A 74 32.02 -2.72 -10.91
C VAL A 74 30.55 -2.42 -10.73
N ARG A 75 29.68 -3.37 -11.10
CA ARG A 75 28.26 -3.34 -10.75
C ARG A 75 28.02 -4.23 -9.52
N ALA A 76 27.46 -3.65 -8.46
CA ALA A 76 27.23 -4.34 -7.20
C ALA A 76 25.93 -3.91 -6.54
N HIS A 77 25.27 -4.84 -5.84
CA HIS A 77 24.27 -4.45 -4.85
C HIS A 77 24.99 -3.80 -3.66
N PRO A 78 24.48 -2.71 -3.06
CA PRO A 78 25.15 -2.00 -1.96
C PRO A 78 25.56 -2.89 -0.77
N ASP A 79 24.72 -3.86 -0.39
CA ASP A 79 25.07 -4.89 0.62
C ASP A 79 26.34 -5.69 0.33
N SER A 80 26.72 -5.81 -0.94
CA SER A 80 27.88 -6.60 -1.35
C SER A 80 29.17 -5.79 -1.34
N LEU A 81 29.10 -4.48 -1.14
CA LEU A 81 30.25 -3.60 -1.08
C LEU A 81 31.14 -3.97 0.13
N PRO A 82 32.47 -3.83 0.04
CA PRO A 82 33.35 -3.92 1.19
C PRO A 82 32.96 -2.98 2.34
N SER A 83 33.41 -3.31 3.55
CA SER A 83 33.35 -2.37 4.67
C SER A 83 34.45 -1.30 4.49
N LEU A 84 34.28 -0.13 5.10
CA LEU A 84 35.31 0.92 5.10
C LEU A 84 36.64 0.46 5.72
N ASN A 85 36.61 -0.55 6.59
CA ASN A 85 37.82 -1.12 7.20
C ASN A 85 38.56 -2.08 6.27
N ASP A 86 37.89 -2.62 5.25
CA ASP A 86 38.44 -3.61 4.32
C ASP A 86 38.81 -3.00 2.95
N TYR A 87 38.34 -1.79 2.63
CA TYR A 87 38.54 -1.15 1.33
C TYR A 87 38.51 0.38 1.41
N GLU A 88 39.45 1.00 0.71
CA GLU A 88 39.59 2.45 0.64
C GLU A 88 38.79 3.01 -0.54
N TYR A 89 37.78 3.83 -0.25
CA TYR A 89 36.85 4.35 -1.27
C TYR A 89 37.23 5.73 -1.83
N PHE A 90 38.28 6.38 -1.31
CA PHE A 90 38.56 7.80 -1.58
C PHE A 90 38.87 8.11 -3.06
N ASP A 91 39.29 7.12 -3.85
CA ASP A 91 39.55 7.24 -5.29
C ASP A 91 38.39 6.71 -6.16
N CYS A 92 37.31 6.21 -5.55
CA CYS A 92 36.18 5.63 -6.26
C CYS A 92 35.06 6.66 -6.48
N GLY A 93 34.40 6.56 -7.63
CA GLY A 93 33.10 7.18 -7.88
C GLY A 93 31.98 6.16 -7.82
N THR A 94 30.79 6.57 -7.36
CA THR A 94 29.64 5.67 -7.19
C THR A 94 28.40 6.18 -7.91
N PHE A 95 27.75 5.28 -8.65
CA PHE A 95 26.44 5.50 -9.28
C PHE A 95 25.39 4.67 -8.54
N TRP A 96 24.37 5.34 -8.01
CA TRP A 96 23.28 4.74 -7.25
C TRP A 96 22.02 4.72 -8.11
N ASP A 97 21.76 3.59 -8.76
CA ASP A 97 20.55 3.36 -9.55
C ASP A 97 19.35 3.10 -8.64
N GLU A 98 18.23 3.77 -8.87
CA GLU A 98 17.03 3.76 -8.03
C GLU A 98 17.33 4.02 -6.54
N ALA A 99 18.04 5.15 -6.29
CA ALA A 99 18.56 5.51 -4.97
C ALA A 99 17.52 5.43 -3.83
N SER A 100 16.26 5.78 -4.10
CA SER A 100 15.16 5.68 -3.13
C SER A 100 14.94 4.27 -2.58
N LEU A 101 15.20 3.25 -3.39
CA LEU A 101 14.99 1.83 -3.05
C LEU A 101 16.25 1.16 -2.53
N VAL A 102 17.40 1.41 -3.16
CA VAL A 102 18.65 0.70 -2.85
C VAL A 102 19.34 1.26 -1.59
N MET A 103 19.14 2.54 -1.30
CA MET A 103 19.77 3.19 -0.17
C MET A 103 18.94 3.01 1.11
N ARG A 104 19.32 2.01 1.92
CA ARG A 104 18.74 1.78 3.23
C ARG A 104 19.32 2.73 4.27
N SER A 105 18.43 3.21 5.13
CA SER A 105 18.71 4.04 6.30
C SER A 105 18.40 3.30 7.61
N ARG A 106 17.80 2.11 7.54
CA ARG A 106 17.29 1.39 8.69
C ARG A 106 17.47 -0.12 8.58
N LYS A 107 17.64 -0.73 9.75
CA LYS A 107 17.65 -2.19 9.97
C LYS A 107 16.56 -2.55 10.97
N LYS A 108 15.95 -3.72 10.80
CA LYS A 108 14.88 -4.22 11.68
C LYS A 108 15.32 -5.51 12.38
N VAL A 109 15.04 -5.61 13.67
CA VAL A 109 15.17 -6.84 14.47
C VAL A 109 13.79 -7.23 14.98
N GLU A 110 13.34 -8.44 14.66
CA GLU A 110 12.02 -8.95 15.06
C GLU A 110 12.19 -9.96 16.20
N VAL A 111 11.47 -9.74 17.29
CA VAL A 111 11.60 -10.49 18.54
C VAL A 111 10.26 -11.17 18.85
N SER A 112 10.27 -12.49 18.91
CA SER A 112 9.13 -13.27 19.39
C SER A 112 9.18 -13.47 20.91
N ILE A 113 8.08 -13.98 21.49
CA ILE A 113 8.06 -14.38 22.92
C ILE A 113 9.08 -15.48 23.23
N SER A 114 9.36 -16.36 22.26
CA SER A 114 10.38 -17.40 22.43
C SER A 114 11.77 -16.78 22.54
N ASP A 115 12.10 -15.85 21.65
CA ASP A 115 13.39 -15.14 21.67
C ASP A 115 13.56 -14.33 22.96
N PHE A 116 12.49 -13.68 23.41
CA PHE A 116 12.44 -12.97 24.69
C PHE A 116 12.76 -13.90 25.86
N ASN A 117 12.00 -15.01 25.99
CA ASN A 117 12.18 -15.95 27.10
C ASN A 117 13.58 -16.58 27.12
N GLN A 118 14.13 -16.95 25.96
CA GLN A 118 15.48 -17.50 25.86
C GLN A 118 16.54 -16.49 26.32
N THR A 119 16.44 -15.24 25.86
CA THR A 119 17.41 -14.19 26.21
C THR A 119 17.36 -13.84 27.69
N VAL A 120 16.14 -13.74 28.26
CA VAL A 120 15.94 -13.46 29.68
C VAL A 120 16.43 -14.63 30.55
N GLY A 121 16.17 -15.87 30.13
CA GLY A 121 16.65 -17.07 30.82
C GLY A 121 18.17 -17.17 30.82
N GLU A 122 18.81 -16.94 29.67
CA GLU A 122 20.27 -16.94 29.57
C GLU A 122 20.89 -15.86 30.46
N LEU A 123 20.34 -14.65 30.46
CA LEU A 123 20.83 -13.57 31.32
C LEU A 123 20.69 -13.91 32.81
N ALA A 124 19.60 -14.58 33.21
CA ALA A 124 19.39 -15.02 34.58
C ALA A 124 20.44 -16.05 35.04
N VAL A 125 20.95 -16.88 34.14
CA VAL A 125 21.99 -17.88 34.43
C VAL A 125 23.38 -17.26 34.40
N THR A 126 23.70 -16.51 33.35
CA THR A 126 25.04 -15.97 33.09
C THR A 126 25.39 -14.73 33.92
N ALA A 127 24.41 -13.86 34.17
CA ALA A 127 24.59 -12.64 34.95
C ALA A 127 23.37 -12.34 35.86
N PRO A 128 23.19 -13.09 36.97
CA PRO A 128 22.03 -12.96 37.85
C PRO A 128 21.81 -11.54 38.42
N PHE A 129 22.90 -10.81 38.65
CA PHE A 129 22.86 -9.42 39.11
C PHE A 129 22.25 -8.48 38.06
N LEU A 130 22.68 -8.60 36.79
CA LEU A 130 22.11 -7.83 35.67
C LEU A 130 20.64 -8.18 35.44
N PHE A 131 20.31 -9.48 35.51
CA PHE A 131 18.93 -9.93 35.45
C PHE A 131 18.07 -9.25 36.52
N THR A 132 18.55 -9.18 37.77
CA THR A 132 17.82 -8.54 38.87
C THR A 132 17.58 -7.05 38.61
N LYS A 133 18.56 -6.34 38.04
CA LYS A 133 18.41 -4.92 37.64
C LYS A 133 17.38 -4.73 36.51
N LEU A 134 17.39 -5.61 35.51
CA LEU A 134 16.51 -5.50 34.32
C LEU A 134 15.15 -6.17 34.51
N LYS A 135 14.97 -6.98 35.55
CA LYS A 135 13.72 -7.70 35.86
C LYS A 135 12.47 -6.81 35.80
N PRO A 136 12.44 -5.59 36.39
CA PRO A 136 11.26 -4.74 36.30
C PRO A 136 10.90 -4.33 34.87
N VAL A 137 11.89 -4.22 33.98
CA VAL A 137 11.69 -3.90 32.55
C VAL A 137 11.15 -5.13 31.82
N PHE A 138 11.71 -6.31 32.10
CA PHE A 138 11.24 -7.56 31.50
C PHE A 138 9.80 -7.90 31.89
N GLU A 139 9.42 -7.69 33.16
CA GLU A 139 8.06 -7.92 33.63
C GLU A 139 7.06 -7.00 32.91
N ARG A 140 7.40 -5.71 32.75
CA ARG A 140 6.57 -4.76 31.99
C ARG A 140 6.45 -5.14 30.52
N LEU A 141 7.58 -5.42 29.86
CA LEU A 141 7.58 -5.83 28.45
C LEU A 141 6.78 -7.10 28.24
N ARG A 142 6.98 -8.11 29.08
CA ARG A 142 6.24 -9.38 29.02
C ARG A 142 4.74 -9.14 29.21
N PHE A 143 4.35 -8.38 30.22
CA PHE A 143 2.95 -8.10 30.53
C PHE A 143 2.25 -7.29 29.44
N VAL A 144 2.89 -6.23 28.94
CA VAL A 144 2.28 -5.31 27.96
C VAL A 144 2.21 -5.94 26.58
N LEU A 145 3.27 -6.62 26.15
CA LEU A 145 3.39 -7.10 24.78
C LEU A 145 2.83 -8.52 24.63
N TRP A 146 3.08 -9.41 25.60
CA TRP A 146 2.73 -10.83 25.51
C TRP A 146 1.84 -11.33 26.66
N GLY A 147 1.23 -10.42 27.43
CA GLY A 147 0.28 -10.79 28.47
C GLY A 147 -1.02 -11.31 27.87
N GLU A 148 -1.22 -12.62 27.91
CA GLU A 148 -2.56 -13.20 27.97
C GLU A 148 -3.03 -13.16 29.43
N GLU A 149 -4.32 -12.92 29.65
CA GLU A 149 -4.98 -12.90 30.97
C GLU A 149 -4.32 -13.84 31.99
N TYR A 150 -3.69 -13.29 33.04
CA TYR A 150 -3.30 -14.04 34.22
C TYR A 150 -3.94 -13.41 35.46
N GLU A 151 -4.90 -14.14 36.03
CA GLU A 151 -5.42 -13.93 37.37
C GLU A 151 -4.32 -14.20 38.39
N GLU A 152 -3.65 -13.16 38.88
CA GLU A 152 -3.11 -13.11 40.24
C GLU A 152 -2.84 -11.65 40.59
N GLU A 153 -3.39 -11.19 41.71
CA GLU A 153 -3.27 -9.82 42.23
C GLU A 153 -1.79 -9.42 42.40
N MET A 154 -1.24 -8.64 41.47
CA MET A 154 -0.05 -7.84 41.73
C MET A 154 -0.44 -6.38 41.97
N LEU A 155 -0.31 -6.00 43.24
CA LEU A 155 -0.39 -4.64 43.78
C LEU A 155 0.71 -3.75 43.18
N TRP A 156 0.46 -3.13 42.02
CA TRP A 156 1.12 -1.88 41.68
C TRP A 156 0.10 -0.75 41.76
N ALA A 157 0.44 0.22 42.60
CA ALA A 157 -0.39 1.36 42.93
C ALA A 157 -0.91 2.07 41.67
N SER A 158 -2.20 2.36 41.71
CA SER A 158 -2.95 3.32 40.91
C SER A 158 -2.10 4.49 40.41
N ASN A 159 -1.79 4.52 39.10
CA ASN A 159 -1.72 5.73 38.25
C ASN A 159 -1.15 5.46 36.84
N THR A 160 -1.55 4.39 36.16
CA THR A 160 -1.14 4.15 34.76
C THR A 160 -2.36 3.98 33.86
N THR A 161 -3.08 5.07 33.61
CA THR A 161 -3.99 5.16 32.47
C THR A 161 -3.15 5.22 31.19
N LEU A 162 -2.95 4.07 30.56
CA LEU A 162 -2.60 3.99 29.15
C LEU A 162 -3.81 4.50 28.33
N PRO A 163 -3.61 5.18 27.18
CA PRO A 163 -4.70 5.64 26.34
C PRO A 163 -5.36 4.43 25.67
N THR A 164 -6.32 3.82 26.34
CA THR A 164 -7.32 2.95 25.72
C THR A 164 -8.53 3.80 25.36
N ARG A 165 -9.08 3.57 24.17
CA ARG A 165 -10.28 4.22 23.64
C ARG A 165 -11.43 4.10 24.66
N ASN A 166 -11.71 5.17 25.40
CA ASN A 166 -12.83 5.23 26.34
C ASN A 166 -14.14 5.26 25.55
N THR A 167 -14.78 4.10 25.36
CA THR A 167 -16.23 4.08 25.15
C THR A 167 -16.89 4.36 26.49
N VAL A 168 -17.44 5.56 26.63
CA VAL A 168 -18.25 5.97 27.79
C VAL A 168 -19.44 5.02 27.92
N VAL A 169 -19.46 4.22 28.99
CA VAL A 169 -20.64 3.46 29.41
C VAL A 169 -20.95 3.84 30.87
N PRO A 170 -22.22 4.11 31.25
CA PRO A 170 -22.55 4.52 32.61
C PRO A 170 -22.27 3.40 33.62
N LEU A 171 -21.77 3.78 34.80
CA LEU A 171 -21.47 2.87 35.90
C LEU A 171 -22.68 1.99 36.25
N THR A 172 -22.61 0.69 35.96
CA THR A 172 -23.12 -0.39 36.81
C THR A 172 -22.66 -1.74 36.24
N LYS A 173 -22.07 -2.58 37.11
CA LYS A 173 -21.43 -3.90 36.88
C LYS A 173 -19.97 -3.84 36.40
N LEU A 174 -19.06 -4.11 37.36
CA LEU A 174 -17.68 -4.51 37.09
C LEU A 174 -17.68 -5.83 36.30
N THR A 175 -17.55 -5.71 34.99
CA THR A 175 -17.15 -6.81 34.11
C THR A 175 -15.67 -6.59 33.80
N LEU A 176 -14.82 -7.57 34.08
CA LEU A 176 -13.41 -7.63 33.67
C LEU A 176 -13.32 -7.38 32.17
N THR A 177 -12.96 -6.17 31.76
CA THR A 177 -12.76 -5.84 30.36
C THR A 177 -11.42 -6.40 29.90
N ARG A 178 -11.47 -7.44 29.05
CA ARG A 178 -10.35 -7.93 28.24
C ARG A 178 -9.57 -6.77 27.63
N ARG A 179 -8.30 -6.61 27.99
CA ARG A 179 -7.40 -5.70 27.26
C ARG A 179 -7.10 -6.32 25.89
N GLN A 180 -7.88 -5.94 24.88
CA GLN A 180 -7.50 -6.20 23.51
C GLN A 180 -6.39 -5.20 23.14
N ALA A 181 -5.24 -5.71 22.68
CA ALA A 181 -4.23 -4.87 22.06
C ALA A 181 -4.89 -4.01 20.96
N PRO A 182 -4.41 -2.78 20.71
CA PRO A 182 -4.96 -1.95 19.65
C PRO A 182 -4.97 -2.71 18.32
N ARG A 183 -5.92 -2.40 17.42
CA ARG A 183 -6.05 -3.08 16.12
C ARG A 183 -4.75 -3.15 15.31
N TYR A 184 -3.85 -2.19 15.53
CA TYR A 184 -2.54 -2.06 14.86
C TYR A 184 -1.36 -2.23 15.83
N GLY A 185 -1.61 -2.83 17.00
CA GLY A 185 -0.60 -3.05 18.03
C GLY A 185 -0.11 -1.77 18.70
N TYR A 186 1.11 -1.79 19.25
CA TYR A 186 1.71 -0.65 19.97
C TYR A 186 2.75 0.07 19.11
N ASN A 187 2.70 1.40 19.11
CA ASN A 187 3.69 2.26 18.46
C ASN A 187 4.86 2.60 19.41
N ASP A 188 5.86 3.33 18.90
CA ASP A 188 7.08 3.68 19.64
C ASP A 188 6.76 4.41 20.96
N THR A 189 5.87 5.41 20.91
CA THR A 189 5.44 6.18 22.09
C THR A 189 4.85 5.30 23.17
N ALA A 190 3.93 4.40 22.80
CA ALA A 190 3.29 3.49 23.74
C ALA A 190 4.31 2.55 24.38
N ILE A 191 5.26 2.02 23.61
CA ILE A 191 6.30 1.11 24.12
C ILE A 191 7.27 1.86 25.03
N ARG A 192 7.72 3.06 24.66
CA ARG A 192 8.60 3.90 25.51
C ARG A 192 7.93 4.30 26.81
N TYR A 193 6.64 4.62 26.77
CA TYR A 193 5.86 4.89 27.98
C TYR A 193 5.83 3.66 28.92
N CYS A 194 5.70 2.45 28.36
CA CYS A 194 5.73 1.22 29.14
C CYS A 194 7.11 0.93 29.74
N LEU A 195 8.18 1.19 28.99
CA LEU A 195 9.56 1.06 29.46
C LEU A 195 9.87 2.05 30.59
N GLY A 196 9.32 3.27 30.52
CA GLY A 196 9.55 4.33 31.48
C GLY A 196 10.90 5.03 31.28
N GLU A 197 11.38 5.71 32.32
CA GLU A 197 12.68 6.39 32.29
C GLU A 197 13.84 5.39 32.32
N THR A 198 14.90 5.73 31.58
CA THR A 198 16.13 4.93 31.53
C THR A 198 16.88 5.03 32.86
N PRO A 199 17.41 3.92 33.41
CA PRO A 199 18.31 3.95 34.56
C PRO A 199 19.52 4.87 34.32
N GLN A 200 20.03 5.50 35.38
CA GLN A 200 21.22 6.38 35.26
C GLN A 200 22.48 5.61 34.85
N ASP A 201 22.58 4.34 35.24
CA ASP A 201 23.69 3.43 34.93
C ASP A 201 23.45 2.62 33.63
N ILE A 202 22.54 3.05 32.75
CA ILE A 202 22.15 2.30 31.54
C ILE A 202 23.34 2.03 30.60
N THR A 203 24.31 2.92 30.51
CA THR A 203 25.52 2.74 29.69
C THR A 203 26.38 1.58 30.17
N ASP A 204 26.54 1.46 31.49
CA ASP A 204 27.29 0.38 32.12
C ASP A 204 26.52 -0.94 31.98
N ILE A 205 25.20 -0.91 32.20
CA ILE A 205 24.31 -2.07 31.98
C ILE A 205 24.42 -2.55 30.53
N ILE A 206 24.39 -1.67 29.53
CA ILE A 206 24.53 -2.04 28.12
C ILE A 206 25.87 -2.76 27.89
N SER A 207 26.97 -2.23 28.43
CA SER A 207 28.31 -2.78 28.25
C SER A 207 28.45 -4.15 28.92
N GLU A 208 27.91 -4.30 30.14
CA GLU A 208 27.90 -5.57 30.87
C GLU A 208 27.01 -6.62 30.20
N VAL A 209 25.83 -6.23 29.71
CA VAL A 209 24.92 -7.13 28.96
C VAL A 209 25.55 -7.56 27.63
N GLU A 210 26.23 -6.66 26.93
CA GLU A 210 26.94 -6.97 25.68
C GLU A 210 28.08 -7.99 25.90
N LEU A 211 28.74 -7.96 27.06
CA LEU A 211 29.73 -8.96 27.45
C LEU A 211 29.07 -10.28 27.89
N ALA A 212 28.02 -10.23 28.71
CA ALA A 212 27.36 -11.41 29.26
C ALA A 212 26.62 -12.25 28.20
N LEU A 213 25.94 -11.58 27.26
CA LEU A 213 25.18 -12.22 26.19
C LEU A 213 25.96 -12.30 24.88
N ARG A 214 27.28 -12.15 24.93
CA ARG A 214 28.13 -12.29 23.74
C ARG A 214 27.97 -13.71 23.19
N PRO A 215 27.55 -13.88 21.93
CA PRO A 215 27.35 -15.21 21.37
C PRO A 215 28.71 -15.93 21.29
N ASP A 216 28.76 -17.15 21.81
CA ASP A 216 29.91 -18.03 21.59
C ASP A 216 29.86 -18.54 20.14
N LEU A 217 30.86 -18.14 19.36
CA LEU A 217 31.03 -18.53 17.95
C LEU A 217 32.28 -19.39 17.74
N SER A 218 32.89 -19.89 18.82
CA SER A 218 34.12 -20.69 18.79
C SER A 218 33.99 -21.94 17.91
N PHE A 219 32.82 -22.59 17.94
CA PHE A 219 32.49 -23.74 17.10
C PHE A 219 32.59 -23.48 15.58
N LEU A 220 32.47 -22.22 15.15
CA LEU A 220 32.68 -21.87 13.74
C LEU A 220 34.15 -21.94 13.34
N GLY A 221 35.08 -21.90 14.30
CA GLY A 221 36.52 -22.01 14.10
C GLY A 221 37.03 -23.46 14.10
N GLU A 222 36.24 -24.42 14.54
CA GLU A 222 36.65 -25.82 14.64
C GLU A 222 36.87 -26.43 13.25
N ALA A 223 38.08 -26.95 13.03
CA ALA A 223 38.39 -27.67 11.81
C ALA A 223 37.75 -29.07 11.87
N PRO A 224 37.17 -29.58 10.77
CA PRO A 224 36.64 -30.93 10.75
C PRO A 224 37.76 -31.95 10.99
N ASP A 225 37.45 -32.99 11.77
CA ASP A 225 38.35 -34.12 11.94
C ASP A 225 38.79 -34.67 10.59
N SER A 226 40.06 -35.07 10.50
CA SER A 226 40.61 -35.60 9.26
C SER A 226 41.61 -36.71 9.51
N ILE A 227 41.55 -37.72 8.64
CA ILE A 227 42.52 -38.80 8.53
C ILE A 227 43.52 -38.41 7.44
N ASP A 228 44.80 -38.69 7.66
CA ASP A 228 45.83 -38.46 6.66
C ASP A 228 45.55 -39.29 5.40
N ALA A 229 45.29 -38.58 4.31
CA ALA A 229 44.99 -39.16 3.01
C ALA A 229 46.22 -39.25 2.10
N SER A 230 47.39 -38.84 2.57
CA SER A 230 48.65 -38.86 1.83
C SER A 230 49.36 -40.21 1.91
N THR A 231 49.09 -40.98 2.96
CA THR A 231 49.68 -42.29 3.27
C THR A 231 48.81 -43.47 2.81
N GLY A 232 49.43 -44.63 2.57
CA GLY A 232 48.74 -45.89 2.25
C GLY A 232 48.61 -46.23 0.76
N THR A 233 47.99 -47.37 0.49
CA THR A 233 47.66 -47.90 -0.84
C THR A 233 46.60 -47.05 -1.54
N LYS A 234 46.43 -47.20 -2.86
CA LYS A 234 45.42 -46.45 -3.64
C LYS A 234 43.99 -46.64 -3.09
N ALA A 235 43.67 -47.84 -2.60
CA ALA A 235 42.37 -48.14 -2.00
C ALA A 235 42.18 -47.43 -0.65
N GLU A 236 43.20 -47.42 0.21
CA GLU A 236 43.19 -46.73 1.51
C GLU A 236 43.11 -45.21 1.35
N LYS A 237 43.77 -44.65 0.33
CA LYS A 237 43.63 -43.22 0.00
C LYS A 237 42.20 -42.88 -0.39
N ILE A 238 41.56 -43.68 -1.25
CA ILE A 238 40.15 -43.48 -1.65
C ILE A 238 39.22 -43.63 -0.44
N ALA A 239 39.46 -44.60 0.44
CA ALA A 239 38.69 -44.78 1.67
C ALA A 239 38.83 -43.58 2.61
N SER A 240 40.07 -43.11 2.83
CA SER A 240 40.36 -41.92 3.65
C SER A 240 39.69 -40.67 3.10
N TRP A 241 39.61 -40.50 1.77
CA TRP A 241 38.89 -39.38 1.15
C TRP A 241 37.38 -39.46 1.41
N ARG A 242 36.80 -40.67 1.36
CA ARG A 242 35.38 -40.88 1.68
C ARG A 242 35.09 -40.60 3.15
N VAL A 243 35.95 -41.08 4.07
CA VAL A 243 35.81 -40.82 5.51
C VAL A 243 35.93 -39.33 5.81
N ASN A 244 36.95 -38.65 5.28
CA ASN A 244 37.10 -37.20 5.44
C ASN A 244 35.91 -36.42 4.87
N LYS A 245 35.28 -36.90 3.78
CA LYS A 245 34.05 -36.30 3.26
C LYS A 245 32.88 -36.43 4.24
N LEU A 246 32.74 -37.59 4.89
CA LEU A 246 31.70 -37.83 5.91
C LEU A 246 31.93 -37.01 7.17
N LEU A 247 33.15 -37.00 7.72
CA LEU A 247 33.52 -36.21 8.89
C LEU A 247 33.21 -34.72 8.67
N ARG A 248 33.58 -34.18 7.50
CA ARG A 248 33.21 -32.81 7.12
C ARG A 248 31.70 -32.58 7.12
N ALA A 249 30.93 -33.49 6.53
CA ALA A 249 29.47 -33.39 6.47
C ALA A 249 28.83 -33.40 7.87
N GLN A 250 29.39 -34.21 8.79
CA GLN A 250 28.98 -34.24 10.18
C GLN A 250 29.30 -32.92 10.88
N THR A 251 30.54 -32.42 10.80
CA THR A 251 30.91 -31.11 11.39
C THR A 251 30.03 -29.97 10.85
N TYR A 252 29.64 -30.00 9.57
CA TYR A 252 28.69 -29.03 9.01
C TYR A 252 27.30 -29.11 9.62
N THR A 253 26.86 -30.32 9.96
CA THR A 253 25.55 -30.56 10.56
C THR A 253 25.54 -30.10 12.01
N GLU A 254 26.58 -30.45 12.77
CA GLU A 254 26.80 -30.01 14.15
C GLU A 254 26.92 -28.48 14.23
N ALA A 255 27.73 -27.86 13.37
CA ALA A 255 27.84 -26.40 13.32
C ALA A 255 26.51 -25.72 12.97
N LYS A 256 25.66 -26.35 12.14
CA LYS A 256 24.33 -25.83 11.81
C LYS A 256 23.37 -25.94 13.00
N GLU A 257 23.42 -27.04 13.74
CA GLU A 257 22.63 -27.25 14.95
C GLU A 257 23.01 -26.24 16.05
N GLN A 258 24.31 -26.08 16.30
CA GLN A 258 24.83 -25.10 17.26
C GLN A 258 24.48 -23.66 16.85
N ILE A 259 24.56 -23.33 15.55
CA ILE A 259 24.12 -22.01 15.04
C ILE A 259 22.66 -21.70 15.38
N ASN A 260 21.78 -22.70 15.35
CA ASN A 260 20.36 -22.49 15.62
C ASN A 260 20.11 -22.22 17.12
N GLN A 261 21.00 -22.71 17.99
CA GLN A 261 20.98 -22.46 19.43
C GLN A 261 21.50 -21.06 19.79
N VAL A 262 22.26 -20.42 18.90
CA VAL A 262 22.73 -19.05 19.13
C VAL A 262 21.53 -18.12 19.31
N LEU A 263 21.57 -17.31 20.38
CA LEU A 263 20.50 -16.39 20.73
C LEU A 263 20.37 -15.25 19.74
N LEU A 264 19.14 -14.73 19.62
CA LEU A 264 18.89 -13.50 18.87
C LEU A 264 19.48 -12.31 19.63
N ASN A 265 20.38 -11.55 19.01
CA ASN A 265 20.95 -10.36 19.61
C ASN A 265 20.00 -9.15 19.49
N TRP A 266 18.97 -9.09 20.33
CA TRP A 266 17.97 -8.01 20.31
C TRP A 266 18.03 -7.09 21.54
N LEU A 267 18.44 -7.61 22.71
CA LEU A 267 18.38 -6.86 23.96
C LEU A 267 19.32 -5.65 23.96
N VAL A 268 20.58 -5.83 23.54
CA VAL A 268 21.55 -4.72 23.44
C VAL A 268 21.05 -3.62 22.49
N PRO A 269 20.58 -3.92 21.25
CA PRO A 269 19.93 -2.93 20.41
C PRO A 269 18.72 -2.24 21.07
N LEU A 270 17.85 -2.98 21.74
CA LEU A 270 16.69 -2.40 22.42
C LEU A 270 17.11 -1.39 23.50
N LEU A 271 18.09 -1.74 24.33
CA LEU A 271 18.59 -0.85 25.38
C LEU A 271 19.26 0.40 24.79
N LYS A 272 20.04 0.26 23.70
CA LYS A 272 20.68 1.40 23.02
C LYS A 272 19.65 2.39 22.43
N VAL A 273 18.54 1.89 21.86
CA VAL A 273 17.43 2.72 21.36
C VAL A 273 16.61 3.35 22.49
N TRP A 274 16.39 2.60 23.58
CA TRP A 274 15.67 3.10 24.74
C TRP A 274 16.45 4.23 25.43
N ALA A 275 17.76 4.06 25.61
CA ALA A 275 18.70 5.05 26.14
C ALA A 275 19.00 6.22 25.18
N LYS A 276 18.45 6.20 23.95
CA LYS A 276 18.72 7.20 22.90
C LYS A 276 20.20 7.31 22.51
N HIS A 277 21.01 6.28 22.76
CA HIS A 277 22.39 6.21 22.26
C HIS A 277 22.45 6.03 20.74
N ILE A 278 21.43 5.39 20.18
CA ILE A 278 21.25 5.19 18.74
C ILE A 278 19.83 5.62 18.37
N ARG A 279 19.66 6.24 17.20
CA ARG A 279 18.34 6.53 16.65
C ARG A 279 17.63 5.24 16.28
N GLY A 280 16.38 5.12 16.72
CA GLY A 280 15.58 3.93 16.49
C GLY A 280 14.16 4.09 16.99
N SER A 281 13.32 3.15 16.60
CA SER A 281 11.92 3.11 16.99
C SER A 281 11.48 1.70 17.33
N PHE A 282 10.44 1.60 18.14
CA PHE A 282 9.79 0.35 18.49
C PHE A 282 8.42 0.23 17.83
N HIS A 283 8.06 -0.99 17.46
CA HIS A 283 6.71 -1.31 17.03
C HIS A 283 6.37 -2.72 17.49
N PHE A 284 5.15 -2.96 17.94
CA PHE A 284 4.68 -4.29 18.32
C PHE A 284 3.38 -4.59 17.60
N ASP A 285 3.35 -5.65 16.79
CA ASP A 285 2.15 -6.14 16.13
C ASP A 285 2.17 -7.67 16.08
N LYS A 286 0.99 -8.30 16.19
CA LYS A 286 0.80 -9.76 16.05
C LYS A 286 1.77 -10.64 16.86
N GLY A 287 2.11 -10.22 18.08
CA GLY A 287 3.01 -11.00 18.95
C GLY A 287 4.50 -10.83 18.66
N ILE A 288 4.87 -9.89 17.79
CA ILE A 288 6.27 -9.63 17.38
C ILE A 288 6.65 -8.20 17.77
N LEU A 289 7.70 -8.08 18.59
CA LEU A 289 8.34 -6.79 18.88
C LEU A 289 9.40 -6.50 17.80
N SER A 290 9.18 -5.43 17.06
CA SER A 290 10.10 -4.89 16.06
C SER A 290 10.92 -3.77 16.66
N VAL A 291 12.25 -3.92 16.65
CA VAL A 291 13.21 -2.87 17.01
C VAL A 291 13.85 -2.37 15.73
N HIS A 292 13.55 -1.13 15.34
CA HIS A 292 14.15 -0.47 14.19
C HIS A 292 15.39 0.32 14.63
N LEU A 293 16.48 0.16 13.89
CA LEU A 293 17.79 0.72 14.16
C LEU A 293 18.23 1.54 12.97
N GLU A 294 18.94 2.65 13.19
CA GLU A 294 19.67 3.34 12.13
C GLU A 294 20.72 2.40 11.49
N ASP A 295 20.77 2.37 10.16
CA ASP A 295 21.80 1.67 9.38
C ASP A 295 22.58 2.68 8.55
N ASN A 296 23.79 2.98 9.01
CA ASN A 296 24.66 3.98 8.38
C ASN A 296 25.57 3.40 7.30
N ARG A 297 25.56 2.09 7.06
CA ARG A 297 26.54 1.43 6.18
C ARG A 297 26.59 2.05 4.78
N HIS A 298 25.43 2.27 4.16
CA HIS A 298 25.39 2.82 2.79
C HIS A 298 25.78 4.30 2.78
N ARG A 299 25.38 5.05 3.80
CA ARG A 299 25.75 6.46 4.01
C ARG A 299 27.26 6.61 4.18
N GLU A 300 27.87 5.75 5.00
CA GLU A 300 29.32 5.68 5.23
C GLU A 300 30.10 5.42 3.94
N VAL A 301 29.65 4.46 3.12
CA VAL A 301 30.26 4.19 1.81
C VAL A 301 30.12 5.40 0.89
N ALA A 302 28.93 6.00 0.79
CA ALA A 302 28.71 7.21 -0.02
C ALA A 302 29.57 8.39 0.45
N THR A 303 29.78 8.53 1.76
CA THR A 303 30.61 9.61 2.32
C THR A 303 32.09 9.39 2.05
N ALA A 304 32.53 8.13 2.00
CA ALA A 304 33.93 7.78 1.77
C ALA A 304 34.35 7.82 0.29
N THR A 305 33.39 7.87 -0.65
CA THR A 305 33.68 7.94 -2.09
C THR A 305 34.00 9.37 -2.54
N LYS A 306 34.76 9.49 -3.62
CA LYS A 306 35.18 10.77 -4.20
C LYS A 306 34.01 11.61 -4.70
N PHE A 307 33.04 10.94 -5.34
CA PHE A 307 31.83 11.54 -5.85
C PHE A 307 30.71 10.50 -5.91
N ASN A 308 29.46 10.97 -5.82
CA ASN A 308 28.26 10.16 -5.94
C ASN A 308 27.32 10.74 -6.98
N ILE A 309 26.76 9.88 -7.82
CA ILE A 309 25.68 10.21 -8.75
C ILE A 309 24.48 9.35 -8.37
N TYR A 310 23.37 9.98 -8.04
CA TYR A 310 22.11 9.32 -7.69
C TYR A 310 21.16 9.40 -8.88
N LEU A 311 20.74 8.24 -9.39
CA LEU A 311 19.85 8.13 -10.54
C LEU A 311 18.47 7.71 -10.04
N ASP A 312 17.58 8.68 -9.86
CA ASP A 312 16.20 8.43 -9.49
C ASP A 312 15.32 9.59 -9.97
N GLY A 313 14.44 9.31 -10.93
CA GLY A 313 13.65 10.33 -11.60
C GLY A 313 12.47 10.87 -10.80
N THR A 314 12.11 10.22 -9.67
CA THR A 314 10.93 10.61 -8.88
C THR A 314 11.23 10.74 -7.39
N PHE A 315 12.50 10.69 -6.99
CA PHE A 315 12.90 10.81 -5.59
C PHE A 315 13.18 12.26 -5.21
N ASP A 316 12.44 12.76 -4.21
CA ASP A 316 12.62 14.10 -3.70
C ASP A 316 13.99 14.28 -3.02
N VAL A 317 14.70 15.34 -3.45
CA VAL A 317 16.04 15.70 -3.00
C VAL A 317 16.11 15.89 -1.49
N ARG A 318 15.03 16.36 -0.85
CA ARG A 318 14.94 16.53 0.61
C ARG A 318 15.11 15.19 1.34
N TYR A 319 14.54 14.10 0.83
CA TYR A 319 14.71 12.77 1.44
C TYR A 319 16.08 12.17 1.15
N LEU A 320 16.64 12.43 -0.03
CA LEU A 320 18.02 12.04 -0.33
C LEU A 320 18.99 12.71 0.66
N ALA A 321 18.81 14.01 0.91
CA ALA A 321 19.57 14.78 1.90
C ALA A 321 19.46 14.15 3.30
N LEU A 322 18.24 13.79 3.74
CA LEU A 322 18.03 13.09 5.01
C LEU A 322 18.72 11.72 5.06
N LYS A 323 18.62 10.91 3.99
CA LYS A 323 19.30 9.60 3.91
C LYS A 323 20.82 9.75 3.96
N LEU A 324 21.37 10.79 3.35
CA LEU A 324 22.81 11.08 3.35
C LEU A 324 23.30 11.78 4.62
N GLY A 325 22.41 12.44 5.37
CA GLY A 325 22.80 13.26 6.51
C GLY A 325 23.50 14.56 6.10
N VAL A 326 23.18 15.09 4.92
CA VAL A 326 23.73 16.35 4.38
C VAL A 326 22.61 17.38 4.18
N GLY A 327 22.96 18.66 4.04
CA GLY A 327 22.00 19.69 3.66
C GLY A 327 21.62 19.59 2.17
N VAL A 328 20.39 19.99 1.81
CA VAL A 328 19.88 19.98 0.43
C VAL A 328 20.75 20.82 -0.50
N GLU A 329 21.31 21.91 0.01
CA GLU A 329 22.23 22.80 -0.69
C GLU A 329 23.54 22.13 -1.12
N ASN A 330 23.87 20.97 -0.54
CA ASN A 330 25.04 20.18 -0.91
C ASN A 330 24.73 19.13 -1.99
N ILE A 331 23.50 19.11 -2.50
CA ILE A 331 23.06 18.21 -3.57
C ILE A 331 22.80 19.04 -4.82
N LEU A 332 23.56 18.75 -5.88
CA LEU A 332 23.29 19.28 -7.21
C LEU A 332 22.19 18.42 -7.87
N ALA A 333 20.97 18.94 -7.93
CA ALA A 333 19.89 18.35 -8.71
C ALA A 333 20.06 18.71 -10.19
N ILE A 334 20.03 17.70 -11.06
CA ILE A 334 20.08 17.87 -12.52
C ILE A 334 18.81 17.24 -13.07
N GLU A 335 17.99 18.06 -13.72
CA GLU A 335 16.71 17.65 -14.30
C GLU A 335 16.74 17.83 -15.82
N GLN A 336 15.97 16.99 -16.52
CA GLN A 336 15.78 17.12 -17.97
C GLN A 336 14.53 17.95 -18.24
N LEU A 337 14.52 18.70 -19.36
CA LEU A 337 13.30 19.35 -19.84
C LEU A 337 12.19 18.31 -20.01
N VAL A 338 11.06 18.55 -19.35
CA VAL A 338 9.90 17.65 -19.37
C VAL A 338 9.34 17.56 -20.80
N PRO A 339 9.18 16.36 -21.38
CA PRO A 339 8.62 16.20 -22.72
C PRO A 339 7.11 16.48 -22.74
N SER A 340 6.52 16.62 -23.93
CA SER A 340 5.07 16.77 -24.08
C SER A 340 4.34 15.43 -23.92
N TYR A 341 3.18 15.45 -23.26
CA TYR A 341 2.29 14.31 -23.01
C TYR A 341 0.88 14.52 -23.59
N GLU A 342 0.73 15.32 -24.65
CA GLU A 342 -0.55 15.61 -25.31
C GLU A 342 -1.31 14.37 -25.80
N ASN A 343 -0.58 13.30 -26.08
CA ASN A 343 -1.11 12.01 -26.53
C ASN A 343 -1.56 11.09 -25.37
N LEU A 344 -1.36 11.50 -24.11
CA LEU A 344 -1.74 10.74 -22.92
C LEU A 344 -3.05 11.27 -22.32
N THR A 345 -4.00 10.37 -22.08
CA THR A 345 -5.21 10.64 -21.30
C THR A 345 -5.12 9.95 -19.94
N VAL A 346 -5.19 10.72 -18.86
CA VAL A 346 -5.24 10.24 -17.48
C VAL A 346 -6.69 10.23 -17.01
N ILE A 347 -7.20 9.06 -16.64
CA ILE A 347 -8.56 8.87 -16.12
C ILE A 347 -8.46 8.48 -14.64
N HIS A 348 -8.83 9.41 -13.76
CA HIS A 348 -8.93 9.20 -12.32
C HIS A 348 -10.29 8.57 -11.97
N VAL A 349 -10.28 7.31 -11.57
CA VAL A 349 -11.48 6.59 -11.13
C VAL A 349 -11.67 6.70 -9.63
N THR A 350 -12.72 7.40 -9.19
CA THR A 350 -13.05 7.61 -7.76
C THR A 350 -14.22 6.76 -7.26
N GLY A 351 -14.38 6.66 -5.93
CA GLY A 351 -15.49 5.93 -5.30
C GLY A 351 -15.17 4.48 -4.96
N MET A 352 -13.91 4.07 -5.10
CA MET A 352 -13.42 2.71 -4.83
C MET A 352 -12.62 2.62 -3.51
N GLY A 353 -12.42 3.74 -2.81
CA GLY A 353 -11.51 3.82 -1.67
C GLY A 353 -10.05 3.67 -2.10
N VAL A 354 -9.19 3.38 -1.12
CA VAL A 354 -7.75 3.21 -1.30
C VAL A 354 -7.39 1.85 -1.94
N LEU A 355 -8.33 0.90 -1.96
CA LEU A 355 -8.12 -0.49 -2.39
C LEU A 355 -6.90 -1.14 -1.68
N GLY A 356 -6.93 -1.14 -0.34
CA GLY A 356 -5.88 -1.70 0.51
C GLY A 356 -5.72 -3.22 0.43
N ARG A 357 -4.84 -3.78 1.29
CA ARG A 357 -4.56 -5.24 1.35
C ARG A 357 -5.73 -6.06 1.87
N ASP A 358 -6.51 -5.53 2.79
CA ASP A 358 -7.65 -6.23 3.40
C ASP A 358 -8.93 -5.77 2.70
N ARG A 359 -9.35 -6.52 1.67
CA ARG A 359 -10.57 -6.24 0.89
C ARG A 359 -11.67 -7.20 1.31
N ARG A 360 -12.89 -6.66 1.51
CA ARG A 360 -14.10 -7.47 1.67
C ARG A 360 -14.53 -8.03 0.32
N ASP A 361 -15.24 -9.16 0.32
CA ASP A 361 -15.74 -9.81 -0.92
C ASP A 361 -16.57 -8.87 -1.80
N SER A 362 -17.36 -7.97 -1.19
CA SER A 362 -18.12 -6.97 -1.91
C SER A 362 -17.24 -6.02 -2.72
N LEU A 363 -16.07 -5.63 -2.20
CA LEU A 363 -15.12 -4.78 -2.91
C LEU A 363 -14.39 -5.55 -4.02
N LEU A 364 -14.10 -6.83 -3.82
CA LEU A 364 -13.50 -7.69 -4.85
C LEU A 364 -14.44 -7.83 -6.06
N GLN A 365 -15.73 -8.01 -5.83
CA GLN A 365 -16.73 -8.07 -6.91
C GLN A 365 -16.82 -6.75 -7.69
N ARG A 366 -16.77 -5.61 -6.98
CA ARG A 366 -16.79 -4.28 -7.60
C ARG A 366 -15.55 -4.04 -8.49
N VAL A 367 -14.36 -4.37 -7.99
CA VAL A 367 -13.11 -4.26 -8.75
C VAL A 367 -13.13 -5.19 -9.97
N ALA A 368 -13.65 -6.41 -9.82
CA ALA A 368 -13.77 -7.35 -10.94
C ALA A 368 -14.69 -6.82 -12.05
N ALA A 369 -15.83 -6.21 -11.69
CA ALA A 369 -16.73 -5.61 -12.67
C ALA A 369 -16.09 -4.41 -13.39
N LEU A 370 -15.43 -3.52 -12.64
CA LEU A 370 -14.71 -2.38 -13.22
C LEU A 370 -13.64 -2.86 -14.22
N ARG A 371 -12.85 -3.86 -13.81
CA ARG A 371 -11.80 -4.47 -14.63
C ARG A 371 -12.36 -5.07 -15.91
N GLU A 372 -13.41 -5.89 -15.80
CA GLU A 372 -14.08 -6.50 -16.94
C GLU A 372 -14.53 -5.43 -17.94
N THR A 373 -15.17 -4.37 -17.45
CA THR A 373 -15.71 -3.31 -18.30
C THR A 373 -14.61 -2.51 -19.01
N ILE A 374 -13.50 -2.18 -18.33
CA ILE A 374 -12.37 -1.51 -18.97
C ILE A 374 -11.73 -2.42 -20.04
N ILE A 375 -11.50 -3.70 -19.74
CA ILE A 375 -10.93 -4.64 -20.72
C ILE A 375 -11.83 -4.76 -21.95
N ASN A 376 -13.15 -4.89 -21.74
CA ASN A 376 -14.11 -5.02 -22.84
C ASN A 376 -14.25 -3.74 -23.66
N LYS A 377 -14.13 -2.55 -23.03
CA LYS A 377 -14.18 -1.26 -23.72
C LYS A 377 -13.06 -1.11 -24.75
N TYR A 378 -11.88 -1.66 -24.45
CA TYR A 378 -10.69 -1.57 -25.31
C TYR A 378 -10.37 -2.90 -25.99
N LEU A 379 -11.40 -3.70 -26.31
CA LEU A 379 -11.24 -4.97 -27.00
C LEU A 379 -10.52 -4.77 -28.35
N GLY A 380 -9.35 -5.38 -28.50
CA GLY A 380 -8.48 -5.23 -29.67
C GLY A 380 -7.24 -4.35 -29.46
N LEU A 381 -7.16 -3.64 -28.33
CA LEU A 381 -5.94 -2.95 -27.88
C LEU A 381 -5.25 -3.75 -26.76
N SER A 382 -3.97 -3.46 -26.53
CA SER A 382 -3.23 -4.05 -25.42
C SER A 382 -3.51 -3.28 -24.12
N VAL A 383 -4.00 -4.00 -23.11
CA VAL A 383 -4.37 -3.46 -21.80
C VAL A 383 -3.48 -4.07 -20.72
N GLY A 384 -2.57 -3.25 -20.18
CA GLY A 384 -1.75 -3.58 -19.01
C GLY A 384 -2.50 -3.30 -17.71
N ILE A 385 -2.32 -4.16 -16.70
CA ILE A 385 -2.90 -3.97 -15.37
C ILE A 385 -1.81 -4.10 -14.31
N ILE A 386 -1.77 -3.16 -13.38
CA ILE A 386 -0.93 -3.18 -12.18
C ILE A 386 -1.86 -3.21 -10.96
N GLU A 387 -1.62 -4.14 -10.06
CA GLU A 387 -2.46 -4.34 -8.86
C GLU A 387 -1.60 -4.84 -7.69
N ARG A 388 -2.12 -4.82 -6.47
CA ARG A 388 -1.49 -5.46 -5.31
C ARG A 388 -1.33 -6.95 -5.57
N LYS A 389 -0.12 -7.47 -5.32
CA LYS A 389 0.25 -8.89 -5.49
C LYS A 389 -0.76 -9.90 -4.93
N ALA A 390 -1.49 -9.56 -3.87
CA ALA A 390 -2.50 -10.45 -3.27
C ALA A 390 -3.76 -10.64 -4.14
N PHE A 391 -4.06 -9.69 -5.04
CA PHE A 391 -5.28 -9.67 -5.88
C PHE A 391 -4.99 -9.69 -7.38
N ALA A 392 -3.72 -9.53 -7.76
CA ALA A 392 -3.27 -9.57 -9.14
C ALA A 392 -3.52 -10.96 -9.77
N GLN A 393 -4.04 -10.97 -10.99
CA GLN A 393 -4.33 -12.16 -11.78
C GLN A 393 -3.11 -12.59 -12.61
N THR A 394 -3.17 -13.78 -13.18
CA THR A 394 -2.12 -14.26 -14.10
C THR A 394 -1.99 -13.31 -15.29
N GLY A 395 -0.81 -12.71 -15.45
CA GLY A 395 -0.57 -11.72 -16.49
C GLY A 395 -0.55 -10.28 -15.99
N ASP A 396 -0.93 -10.00 -14.74
CA ASP A 396 -0.84 -8.65 -14.19
C ASP A 396 0.58 -8.29 -13.74
N GLY A 397 0.84 -7.00 -13.59
CA GLY A 397 1.96 -6.45 -12.83
C GLY A 397 1.59 -6.18 -11.37
N TYR A 398 2.62 -5.99 -10.56
CA TYR A 398 2.50 -5.66 -9.14
C TYR A 398 3.06 -4.27 -8.85
N HIS A 399 2.34 -3.48 -8.03
CA HIS A 399 2.90 -2.25 -7.45
C HIS A 399 4.24 -2.54 -6.77
N PHE A 400 5.18 -1.59 -6.80
CA PHE A 400 6.55 -1.70 -6.27
C PHE A 400 7.45 -2.76 -6.91
N ARG A 401 6.98 -3.49 -7.92
CA ARG A 401 7.81 -4.46 -8.68
C ARG A 401 7.78 -4.18 -10.17
N ASP A 402 6.59 -4.15 -10.76
CA ASP A 402 6.40 -3.96 -12.20
C ASP A 402 6.04 -2.51 -12.54
N GLY A 403 5.72 -1.68 -11.54
CA GLY A 403 5.62 -0.22 -11.66
C GLY A 403 6.97 0.46 -11.88
N ARG A 404 8.09 -0.24 -11.61
CA ARG A 404 9.47 0.24 -11.79
C ARG A 404 10.33 -0.79 -12.51
N GLY A 405 11.44 -0.35 -13.12
CA GLY A 405 12.53 -1.21 -13.61
C GLY A 405 12.21 -2.24 -14.70
N ILE A 406 10.96 -2.37 -15.18
CA ILE A 406 10.55 -3.37 -16.16
C ILE A 406 9.81 -2.70 -17.32
N ASN A 407 10.14 -3.08 -18.55
CA ASN A 407 9.56 -2.51 -19.79
C ASN A 407 8.34 -3.28 -20.27
N ARG A 408 7.64 -3.96 -19.36
CA ARG A 408 6.57 -4.89 -19.71
C ARG A 408 5.36 -4.22 -20.36
N PHE A 409 5.07 -2.99 -19.93
CA PHE A 409 3.91 -2.22 -20.37
C PHE A 409 4.28 -1.14 -21.39
N ALA A 410 5.50 -1.19 -21.95
CA ALA A 410 6.01 -0.18 -22.87
C ALA A 410 5.21 -0.12 -24.19
N ASP A 411 4.69 -1.27 -24.61
CA ASP A 411 3.94 -1.44 -25.86
C ASP A 411 2.42 -1.42 -25.63
N ASP A 412 1.95 -1.27 -24.39
CA ASP A 412 0.52 -1.23 -24.09
C ASP A 412 -0.11 0.09 -24.52
N ASN A 413 -1.38 0.05 -24.95
CA ASN A 413 -2.14 1.26 -25.28
C ASN A 413 -2.85 1.82 -24.04
N VAL A 414 -3.29 0.92 -23.16
CA VAL A 414 -4.02 1.27 -21.94
C VAL A 414 -3.32 0.64 -20.75
N LEU A 415 -3.06 1.42 -19.71
CA LEU A 415 -2.52 0.92 -18.44
C LEU A 415 -3.48 1.25 -17.30
N VAL A 416 -3.84 0.25 -16.51
CA VAL A 416 -4.74 0.40 -15.35
C VAL A 416 -3.97 0.11 -14.07
N SER A 417 -3.83 1.13 -13.22
CA SER A 417 -3.33 0.97 -11.85
C SER A 417 -4.51 0.85 -10.89
N LEU A 418 -4.64 -0.33 -10.28
CA LEU A 418 -5.72 -0.66 -9.34
C LEU A 418 -5.26 -0.51 -7.89
N GLY A 419 -5.66 0.60 -7.30
CA GLY A 419 -5.44 0.92 -5.89
C GLY A 419 -4.26 1.83 -5.66
N THR A 420 -4.33 2.57 -4.55
CA THR A 420 -3.25 3.50 -4.19
C THR A 420 -2.06 2.70 -3.67
N PRO A 421 -0.84 2.90 -4.22
CA PRO A 421 0.35 2.16 -3.85
C PRO A 421 0.93 2.70 -2.53
N TYR A 422 0.19 2.59 -1.44
CA TYR A 422 0.73 2.85 -0.10
C TYR A 422 1.74 1.76 0.29
N PRO A 423 2.98 2.16 0.66
CA PRO A 423 3.92 1.27 1.33
C PRO A 423 3.43 0.91 2.74
N ASN A 424 4.21 0.11 3.47
CA ASN A 424 3.87 -0.18 4.86
C ASN A 424 4.07 1.09 5.72
N ILE A 425 2.97 1.71 6.14
CA ILE A 425 2.97 2.97 6.91
C ILE A 425 3.75 2.85 8.21
N ALA A 426 3.65 1.72 8.93
CA ALA A 426 4.41 1.51 10.18
C ALA A 426 5.93 1.47 9.93
N GLU A 427 6.33 0.90 8.80
CA GLU A 427 7.74 0.85 8.39
C GLU A 427 8.25 2.22 7.94
N LEU A 428 7.39 3.03 7.28
CA LEU A 428 7.69 4.42 6.92
C LEU A 428 7.75 5.33 8.14
N ALA A 429 6.86 5.16 9.11
CA ALA A 429 6.88 5.89 10.39
C ALA A 429 8.20 5.65 11.13
N ALA A 430 8.65 4.39 11.19
CA ALA A 430 9.95 4.03 11.75
C ALA A 430 11.11 4.66 10.97
N GLU A 431 11.06 4.67 9.64
CA GLU A 431 12.08 5.29 8.79
C GLU A 431 12.15 6.80 8.99
N TYR A 432 11.00 7.48 8.98
CA TYR A 432 10.88 8.90 9.23
C TYR A 432 11.49 9.26 10.59
N GLN A 433 11.11 8.55 11.66
CA GLN A 433 11.64 8.78 13.00
C GLN A 433 13.16 8.58 13.09
N ILE A 434 13.72 7.59 12.37
CA ILE A 434 15.17 7.38 12.32
C ILE A 434 15.88 8.53 11.60
N LEU A 435 15.32 8.98 10.47
CA LEU A 435 15.91 10.03 9.65
C LEU A 435 15.83 11.42 10.31
N THR A 436 14.66 11.79 10.85
CA THR A 436 14.38 13.13 11.39
C THR A 436 14.64 13.23 12.89
N GLY A 437 14.56 12.11 13.62
CA GLY A 437 14.55 12.09 15.09
C GLY A 437 13.20 12.46 15.71
N ILE A 438 12.19 12.77 14.89
CA ILE A 438 10.85 13.17 15.33
C ILE A 438 9.94 11.93 15.39
N VAL A 439 9.22 11.75 16.49
CA VAL A 439 8.24 10.67 16.60
C VAL A 439 7.03 11.05 15.75
N SER A 440 6.69 10.23 14.76
CA SER A 440 5.48 10.41 13.95
C SER A 440 4.26 10.14 14.82
N ASP A 441 3.45 11.17 15.10
CA ASP A 441 2.16 10.94 15.74
C ASP A 441 1.22 10.30 14.70
N THR A 442 0.92 9.03 14.89
CA THR A 442 -0.07 8.31 14.06
C THR A 442 -1.48 8.47 14.63
N SER A 443 -1.60 9.04 15.83
CA SER A 443 -2.85 9.54 16.39
C SER A 443 -3.02 10.99 15.97
N VAL A 444 -4.14 11.31 15.33
CA VAL A 444 -4.52 12.69 15.05
C VAL A 444 -4.84 13.37 16.38
N GLU A 445 -3.84 13.93 17.05
CA GLU A 445 -4.00 15.01 18.04
C GLU A 445 -2.64 15.71 18.24
N GLU A 446 -2.62 17.00 17.90
CA GLU A 446 -1.45 17.90 17.85
C GLU A 446 -0.52 17.75 19.06
N SER A 447 0.75 17.41 18.82
CA SER A 447 1.77 17.39 19.88
C SER A 447 2.71 18.60 19.75
N LEU A 448 2.65 19.44 20.78
CA LEU A 448 3.48 20.63 20.97
C LEU A 448 4.95 20.23 21.25
N LEU A 449 5.82 20.87 20.48
CA LEU A 449 7.29 20.78 20.48
C LEU A 449 7.91 20.84 21.88
N ARG A 450 8.91 19.99 22.12
CA ARG A 450 10.02 20.32 23.01
C ARG A 450 11.33 20.32 22.21
N GLU A 451 11.79 21.54 21.96
CA GLU A 451 13.16 21.81 21.54
C GLU A 451 14.09 21.46 22.69
N GLU A 452 15.01 20.54 22.45
CA GLU A 452 16.41 20.68 22.88
C GLU A 452 17.21 19.47 22.37
N ASN A 453 18.23 19.78 21.56
CA ASN A 453 19.31 18.90 21.06
C ASN A 453 19.11 18.13 19.75
N LEU A 454 18.87 18.86 18.65
CA LEU A 454 19.24 18.39 17.30
C LEU A 454 19.98 19.50 16.56
N ALA A 455 21.14 19.17 15.99
CA ALA A 455 21.82 20.00 15.00
C ALA A 455 20.84 20.28 13.86
N ARG A 456 20.30 21.50 13.85
CA ARG A 456 19.28 21.97 12.91
C ARG A 456 19.87 22.08 11.50
N VAL A 457 19.62 21.07 10.67
CA VAL A 457 19.12 21.40 9.33
C VAL A 457 17.65 21.77 9.55
N LYS A 458 17.25 22.97 9.15
CA LYS A 458 15.86 23.44 9.22
C LYS A 458 15.00 22.63 8.24
N PHE A 459 14.63 21.41 8.59
CA PHE A 459 13.52 20.69 7.97
C PHE A 459 12.27 20.88 8.84
N GLN A 460 11.92 22.14 9.16
CA GLN A 460 10.76 22.46 10.01
C GLN A 460 9.41 22.24 9.32
N ASP A 461 9.40 21.96 8.01
CA ASP A 461 8.17 21.96 7.20
C ASP A 461 7.74 20.56 6.69
N LEU A 462 8.50 19.50 6.98
CA LEU A 462 8.25 18.17 6.41
C LEU A 462 7.43 17.29 7.37
N ASP A 463 6.11 17.36 7.23
CA ASP A 463 5.18 16.52 7.97
C ASP A 463 5.26 15.04 7.52
N PHE A 464 4.93 14.12 8.41
CA PHE A 464 4.89 12.69 8.11
C PHE A 464 3.89 12.36 6.98
N GLN A 465 2.76 13.06 6.90
CA GLN A 465 1.81 12.83 5.80
C GLN A 465 2.40 13.25 4.45
N GLU A 466 3.09 14.39 4.39
CA GLU A 466 3.82 14.82 3.18
C GLU A 466 4.90 13.81 2.78
N PHE A 467 5.61 13.25 3.78
CA PHE A 467 6.57 12.17 3.57
C PHE A 467 5.93 10.95 2.91
N VAL A 468 4.79 10.49 3.43
CA VAL A 468 4.08 9.34 2.85
C VAL A 468 3.55 9.67 1.46
N ASP A 469 2.91 10.83 1.29
CA ASP A 469 2.28 11.24 0.04
C ASP A 469 3.30 11.40 -1.07
N SER A 470 4.47 11.98 -0.80
CA SER A 470 5.54 12.12 -1.79
C SER A 470 6.04 10.76 -2.32
N LEU A 471 6.17 9.75 -1.45
CA LEU A 471 6.55 8.40 -1.86
C LEU A 471 5.44 7.72 -2.70
N VAL A 472 4.17 7.95 -2.35
CA VAL A 472 3.02 7.44 -3.11
C VAL A 472 2.92 8.11 -4.48
N ARG A 473 3.06 9.45 -4.53
CA ARG A 473 3.09 10.24 -5.78
C ARG A 473 4.21 9.77 -6.69
N ALA A 474 5.41 9.57 -6.15
CA ALA A 474 6.56 9.05 -6.88
C ALA A 474 6.30 7.67 -7.49
N GLU A 475 5.58 6.78 -6.78
CA GLU A 475 5.20 5.47 -7.31
C GLU A 475 4.14 5.57 -8.41
N ILE A 476 3.10 6.39 -8.22
CA ILE A 476 2.04 6.61 -9.23
C ILE A 476 2.63 7.21 -10.51
N LEU A 477 3.55 8.17 -10.40
CA LEU A 477 4.24 8.78 -11.55
C LEU A 477 5.12 7.76 -12.29
N GLN A 478 5.79 6.86 -11.56
CA GLN A 478 6.56 5.79 -12.18
C GLN A 478 5.66 4.80 -12.93
N GLU A 479 4.50 4.47 -12.36
CA GLU A 479 3.50 3.61 -13.00
C GLU A 479 2.93 4.24 -14.27
N SER A 480 2.51 5.51 -14.24
CA SER A 480 2.01 6.20 -15.44
C SER A 480 3.10 6.29 -16.52
N GLY A 481 4.34 6.53 -16.12
CA GLY A 481 5.51 6.56 -17.00
C GLY A 481 5.81 5.23 -17.72
N ARG A 482 5.24 4.09 -17.29
CA ARG A 482 5.47 2.79 -17.93
C ARG A 482 4.94 2.73 -19.37
N LEU A 483 3.92 3.52 -19.71
CA LEU A 483 3.39 3.66 -21.07
C LEU A 483 4.36 4.37 -22.04
N ARG A 484 5.36 5.09 -21.51
CA ARG A 484 6.37 5.83 -22.29
C ARG A 484 5.77 6.73 -23.37
N ALA A 485 4.70 7.45 -23.03
CA ALA A 485 3.94 8.25 -23.98
C ALA A 485 4.78 9.24 -24.79
N HIS A 486 5.80 9.85 -24.17
CA HIS A 486 6.74 10.75 -24.82
C HIS A 486 7.58 10.11 -25.96
N LEU A 487 7.72 8.78 -25.99
CA LEU A 487 8.39 8.06 -27.08
C LEU A 487 7.43 7.62 -28.19
N ARG A 488 6.12 7.78 -27.99
CA ARG A 488 5.04 7.32 -28.89
C ARG A 488 4.07 8.47 -29.21
N PRO A 489 4.55 9.64 -29.70
CA PRO A 489 3.72 10.83 -29.85
C PRO A 489 2.53 10.65 -30.81
N GLU A 490 2.63 9.72 -31.75
CA GLU A 490 1.59 9.42 -32.75
C GLU A 490 0.47 8.50 -32.22
N GLU A 491 0.63 7.93 -31.03
CA GLU A 491 -0.33 6.99 -30.45
C GLU A 491 -1.11 7.63 -29.30
N GLU A 492 -2.43 7.48 -29.32
CA GLU A 492 -3.27 7.85 -28.17
C GLU A 492 -3.17 6.77 -27.08
N LEU A 493 -2.71 7.19 -25.90
CA LEU A 493 -2.48 6.31 -24.76
C LEU A 493 -3.36 6.70 -23.59
N ILE A 494 -3.75 5.72 -22.79
CA ILE A 494 -4.70 5.92 -21.69
C ILE A 494 -4.15 5.31 -20.40
N TYR A 495 -4.07 6.13 -19.34
CA TYR A 495 -3.72 5.69 -18.01
C TYR A 495 -4.93 5.81 -17.07
N TYR A 496 -5.44 4.68 -16.61
CA TYR A 496 -6.46 4.62 -15.57
C TYR A 496 -5.79 4.51 -14.20
N PHE A 497 -6.10 5.44 -13.30
CA PHE A 497 -5.76 5.33 -11.89
C PHE A 497 -7.03 5.11 -11.08
N VAL A 498 -7.16 3.95 -10.44
CA VAL A 498 -8.33 3.60 -9.63
C VAL A 498 -7.98 3.68 -8.16
N GLY A 499 -8.44 4.74 -7.49
CA GLY A 499 -8.19 4.92 -6.07
C GLY A 499 -8.51 6.32 -5.59
N ASP A 500 -8.98 6.43 -4.35
CA ASP A 500 -9.28 7.71 -3.72
C ASP A 500 -7.99 8.32 -3.15
N PHE A 501 -7.16 8.86 -4.06
CA PHE A 501 -5.95 9.63 -3.79
C PHE A 501 -5.91 10.83 -4.73
N ASP A 502 -5.39 11.96 -4.27
CA ASP A 502 -5.28 13.15 -5.10
C ASP A 502 -4.13 13.00 -6.12
N ILE A 503 -4.49 12.86 -7.39
CA ILE A 503 -3.55 12.73 -8.49
C ILE A 503 -3.43 14.00 -9.34
N GLY A 504 -3.89 15.15 -8.85
CA GLY A 504 -3.77 16.43 -9.54
C GLY A 504 -2.33 16.78 -9.93
N PHE A 505 -1.36 16.36 -9.12
CA PHE A 505 0.08 16.54 -9.39
C PHE A 505 0.54 15.96 -10.73
N LEU A 506 -0.16 14.96 -11.30
CA LEU A 506 0.19 14.41 -12.60
C LEU A 506 0.06 15.43 -13.73
N GLN A 507 -0.80 16.45 -13.59
CA GLN A 507 -0.94 17.50 -14.61
C GLN A 507 0.30 18.42 -14.65
N GLU A 508 0.95 18.61 -13.50
CA GLU A 508 2.17 19.40 -13.37
C GLU A 508 3.38 18.61 -13.89
N GLU A 509 3.46 17.32 -13.53
CA GLU A 509 4.56 16.42 -13.90
C GLU A 509 4.47 15.90 -15.35
N LEU A 510 3.27 15.85 -15.93
CA LEU A 510 3.00 15.37 -17.29
C LEU A 510 2.31 16.48 -18.13
N PRO A 511 3.06 17.50 -18.57
CA PRO A 511 2.49 18.67 -19.23
C PRO A 511 1.80 18.29 -20.55
N GLY A 512 0.59 18.83 -20.74
CA GLY A 512 -0.24 18.60 -21.93
C GLY A 512 -1.15 17.38 -21.85
N CYS A 513 -1.04 16.54 -20.81
CA CYS A 513 -1.92 15.37 -20.68
C CYS A 513 -3.39 15.77 -20.53
N LYS A 514 -4.29 14.97 -21.10
CA LYS A 514 -5.74 15.14 -20.94
C LYS A 514 -6.15 14.50 -19.62
N PHE A 515 -6.67 15.27 -18.67
CA PHE A 515 -7.09 14.75 -17.37
C PHE A 515 -8.60 14.66 -17.24
N GLN A 516 -9.12 13.52 -16.80
CA GLN A 516 -10.53 13.28 -16.56
C GLN A 516 -10.73 12.62 -15.21
N ARG A 517 -11.69 13.12 -14.43
CA ARG A 517 -12.11 12.48 -13.18
C ARG A 517 -13.48 11.87 -13.38
N VAL A 518 -13.57 10.56 -13.18
CA VAL A 518 -14.77 9.76 -13.46
C VAL A 518 -15.09 8.90 -12.24
N PRO A 519 -16.27 8.99 -11.62
CA PRO A 519 -16.64 8.06 -10.56
C PRO A 519 -16.86 6.64 -11.12
N ALA A 520 -16.53 5.62 -10.34
CA ALA A 520 -16.56 4.22 -10.77
C ALA A 520 -17.93 3.78 -11.30
N ILE A 521 -19.01 4.38 -10.80
CA ILE A 521 -20.40 4.12 -11.24
C ILE A 521 -20.63 4.46 -12.71
N GLU A 522 -19.97 5.49 -13.24
CA GLU A 522 -20.11 5.91 -14.64
C GLU A 522 -19.39 4.95 -15.59
N ILE A 523 -18.37 4.23 -15.11
CA ILE A 523 -17.72 3.18 -15.89
C ILE A 523 -18.54 1.89 -15.81
N ASP A 524 -18.89 1.45 -14.59
CA ASP A 524 -19.75 0.29 -14.38
C ASP A 524 -20.56 0.46 -13.09
N TRP A 525 -21.89 0.39 -13.20
CA TRP A 525 -22.78 0.47 -12.04
C TRP A 525 -22.48 -0.61 -10.99
N ARG A 526 -22.00 -1.80 -11.40
CA ARG A 526 -21.61 -2.90 -10.51
C ARG A 526 -20.34 -2.58 -9.70
N ALA A 527 -19.58 -1.57 -10.11
CA ALA A 527 -18.40 -1.07 -9.39
C ALA A 527 -18.75 -0.02 -8.31
N ALA A 528 -19.98 0.52 -8.30
CA ALA A 528 -20.44 1.46 -7.29
C ALA A 528 -20.59 0.82 -5.90
N ASP A 529 -20.81 1.61 -4.85
CA ASP A 529 -21.09 1.03 -3.53
C ASP A 529 -22.48 0.35 -3.49
N TYR A 530 -22.80 -0.40 -2.42
CA TYR A 530 -24.08 -1.14 -2.36
C TYR A 530 -25.31 -0.21 -2.36
N GLY A 531 -25.18 1.00 -1.79
CA GLY A 531 -26.26 1.98 -1.75
C GLY A 531 -26.54 2.54 -3.14
N GLU A 532 -25.48 2.91 -3.86
CA GLU A 532 -25.51 3.42 -5.22
C GLU A 532 -25.93 2.36 -6.24
N GLN A 533 -25.44 1.12 -6.13
CA GLN A 533 -25.91 -0.01 -6.94
C GLN A 533 -27.41 -0.20 -6.81
N THR A 534 -27.92 -0.13 -5.57
CA THR A 534 -29.36 -0.25 -5.29
C THR A 534 -30.14 0.87 -5.97
N LYS A 535 -29.65 2.11 -5.88
CA LYS A 535 -30.28 3.28 -6.53
C LYS A 535 -30.33 3.09 -8.05
N PHE A 536 -29.21 2.73 -8.67
CA PHE A 536 -29.11 2.52 -10.12
C PHE A 536 -30.05 1.42 -10.61
N VAL A 537 -30.04 0.26 -9.96
CA VAL A 537 -30.90 -0.89 -10.32
C VAL A 537 -32.38 -0.56 -10.14
N LEU A 538 -32.73 0.19 -9.08
CA LEU A 538 -34.10 0.66 -8.85
C LEU A 538 -34.55 1.59 -9.99
N THR A 539 -33.74 2.57 -10.36
CA THR A 539 -34.04 3.49 -11.45
C THR A 539 -34.18 2.77 -12.79
N LYS A 540 -33.28 1.83 -13.11
CA LYS A 540 -33.34 1.03 -14.34
C LYS A 540 -34.60 0.17 -14.43
N ALA A 541 -35.00 -0.46 -13.33
CA ALA A 541 -36.21 -1.29 -13.27
C ALA A 541 -37.48 -0.44 -13.45
N ILE A 542 -37.54 0.75 -12.84
CA ILE A 542 -38.65 1.69 -13.06
C ILE A 542 -38.72 2.12 -14.53
N GLY A 543 -37.58 2.51 -15.12
CA GLY A 543 -37.50 2.92 -16.51
C GLY A 543 -38.03 1.84 -17.46
N ARG A 544 -37.59 0.59 -17.28
CA ARG A 544 -38.03 -0.55 -18.10
C ARG A 544 -39.51 -0.86 -17.98
N GLN A 545 -40.06 -0.86 -16.76
CA GLN A 545 -41.50 -1.08 -16.56
C GLN A 545 -42.32 0.01 -17.25
N ILE A 546 -41.91 1.26 -17.14
CA ILE A 546 -42.58 2.38 -17.79
C ILE A 546 -42.47 2.28 -19.33
N LEU A 547 -41.29 1.92 -19.87
CA LEU A 547 -41.08 1.73 -21.31
C LEU A 547 -41.84 0.53 -21.88
N SER A 548 -42.11 -0.50 -21.07
CA SER A 548 -42.90 -1.67 -21.45
C SER A 548 -44.42 -1.42 -21.50
N GLY A 549 -44.87 -0.20 -21.20
CA GLY A 549 -46.28 0.19 -21.21
C GLY A 549 -47.02 -0.04 -19.89
N ASN A 550 -46.32 -0.39 -18.81
CA ASN A 550 -46.90 -0.45 -17.48
C ASN A 550 -46.99 0.96 -16.86
N GLU A 551 -48.15 1.60 -17.03
CA GLU A 551 -48.42 2.97 -16.55
C GLU A 551 -48.35 3.10 -15.00
N LYS A 552 -48.39 1.99 -14.25
CA LYS A 552 -48.37 1.98 -12.78
C LYS A 552 -47.53 0.80 -12.24
N PRO A 553 -46.20 0.81 -12.39
CA PRO A 553 -45.35 -0.28 -11.91
C PRO A 553 -45.56 -0.46 -10.41
N THR A 554 -45.99 -1.61 -9.91
CA THR A 554 -46.13 -1.78 -8.46
C THR A 554 -44.75 -1.89 -7.79
N GLN A 555 -44.68 -1.74 -6.45
CA GLN A 555 -43.42 -2.04 -5.75
C GLN A 555 -43.00 -3.50 -5.93
N GLN A 556 -43.97 -4.41 -6.13
CA GLN A 556 -43.71 -5.82 -6.37
C GLN A 556 -43.14 -6.04 -7.78
N ASP A 557 -43.66 -5.36 -8.81
CA ASP A 557 -43.16 -5.46 -10.19
C ASP A 557 -41.69 -5.06 -10.28
N VAL A 558 -41.30 -4.00 -9.56
CA VAL A 558 -39.92 -3.53 -9.46
C VAL A 558 -39.05 -4.54 -8.69
N VAL A 559 -39.56 -5.13 -7.60
CA VAL A 559 -38.84 -6.19 -6.87
C VAL A 559 -38.62 -7.43 -7.73
N ASP A 560 -39.63 -7.81 -8.52
CA ASP A 560 -39.59 -9.00 -9.39
C ASP A 560 -38.60 -8.80 -10.55
N GLU A 561 -38.53 -7.59 -11.13
CA GLU A 561 -37.56 -7.26 -12.17
C GLU A 561 -36.12 -7.18 -11.63
N ILE A 562 -35.94 -6.65 -10.41
CA ILE A 562 -34.63 -6.65 -9.73
C ILE A 562 -34.21 -8.08 -9.39
N ALA A 563 -35.14 -8.93 -8.96
CA ALA A 563 -34.90 -10.34 -8.68
C ALA A 563 -34.58 -11.17 -9.94
N ALA A 564 -35.03 -10.73 -11.12
CA ALA A 564 -34.67 -11.31 -12.40
C ALA A 564 -33.27 -10.86 -12.88
N ALA A 565 -32.82 -9.66 -12.51
CA ALA A 565 -31.54 -9.08 -12.95
C ALA A 565 -30.35 -9.34 -12.02
N LEU A 566 -30.59 -9.67 -10.73
CA LEU A 566 -29.55 -9.92 -9.73
C LEU A 566 -29.64 -11.34 -9.13
N PRO A 567 -28.51 -11.94 -8.68
CA PRO A 567 -28.52 -13.20 -7.95
C PRO A 567 -29.40 -13.14 -6.68
N LYS A 568 -30.14 -14.22 -6.37
CA LYS A 568 -31.11 -14.31 -5.26
C LYS A 568 -30.60 -13.81 -3.89
N GLU A 569 -29.30 -13.90 -3.64
CA GLU A 569 -28.64 -13.49 -2.39
C GLU A 569 -28.53 -11.96 -2.22
N LYS A 570 -28.65 -11.20 -3.32
CA LYS A 570 -28.63 -9.72 -3.34
C LYS A 570 -30.03 -9.12 -3.54
N ALA A 571 -31.09 -9.93 -3.49
CA ALA A 571 -32.47 -9.48 -3.69
C ALA A 571 -32.87 -8.43 -2.65
N ILE A 572 -33.28 -7.25 -3.14
CA ILE A 572 -33.63 -6.11 -2.32
C ILE A 572 -35.06 -6.29 -1.82
N LYS A 573 -35.24 -6.32 -0.49
CA LYS A 573 -36.58 -6.48 0.11
C LYS A 573 -37.39 -5.19 -0.01
N GLN A 574 -38.70 -5.32 -0.22
CA GLN A 574 -39.67 -4.22 -0.33
C GLN A 574 -39.55 -3.11 0.75
N PRO A 575 -39.26 -3.42 2.04
CA PRO A 575 -39.09 -2.38 3.06
C PRO A 575 -37.90 -1.46 2.79
N ARG A 576 -36.81 -1.99 2.22
CA ARG A 576 -35.60 -1.21 1.93
C ARG A 576 -35.82 -0.24 0.76
N ILE A 577 -36.58 -0.66 -0.24
CA ILE A 577 -37.01 0.20 -1.36
C ILE A 577 -37.87 1.35 -0.83
N SER A 578 -38.84 1.05 0.02
CA SER A 578 -39.71 2.06 0.64
C SER A 578 -38.93 3.06 1.49
N GLN A 579 -37.88 2.62 2.20
CA GLN A 579 -37.02 3.49 2.98
C GLN A 579 -36.19 4.45 2.10
N ILE A 580 -35.53 3.94 1.05
CA ILE A 580 -34.67 4.74 0.16
C ILE A 580 -35.48 5.82 -0.56
N VAL A 581 -36.65 5.44 -1.05
CA VAL A 581 -37.60 6.33 -1.71
C VAL A 581 -38.12 7.41 -0.76
N LYS A 582 -38.37 7.07 0.52
CA LYS A 582 -38.81 8.03 1.54
C LYS A 582 -37.70 9.00 1.97
N GLU A 583 -36.47 8.53 2.08
CA GLU A 583 -35.31 9.35 2.46
C GLU A 583 -34.93 10.37 1.37
N HIS A 584 -34.98 9.98 0.09
CA HIS A 584 -34.46 10.80 -1.00
C HIS A 584 -35.53 11.53 -1.83
N MET A 585 -36.82 11.14 -1.76
CA MET A 585 -37.90 11.76 -2.57
C MET A 585 -38.94 12.51 -1.73
N SER A 586 -38.64 12.80 -0.46
CA SER A 586 -39.54 13.49 0.47
C SER A 586 -39.91 14.92 0.03
N HIS A 587 -39.00 15.59 -0.69
CA HIS A 587 -39.18 16.95 -1.19
C HIS A 587 -39.91 17.03 -2.55
N ILE A 588 -40.10 15.89 -3.25
CA ILE A 588 -40.71 15.80 -4.59
C ILE A 588 -42.13 15.20 -4.51
N GLY A 589 -42.76 15.18 -3.32
CA GLY A 589 -44.11 14.65 -3.15
C GLY A 589 -44.23 13.11 -3.17
N GLY A 590 -43.10 12.40 -3.23
CA GLY A 590 -43.01 10.96 -3.07
C GLY A 590 -43.32 10.11 -4.31
N TRP A 591 -43.09 8.80 -4.15
CA TRP A 591 -43.13 7.76 -5.19
C TRP A 591 -44.35 7.77 -6.11
N ASN A 592 -45.55 7.91 -5.54
CA ASN A 592 -46.79 7.82 -6.31
C ASN A 592 -46.99 9.03 -7.22
N GLN A 593 -46.50 10.21 -6.82
CA GLN A 593 -46.75 11.45 -7.54
C GLN A 593 -45.82 11.60 -8.76
N LEU A 594 -44.52 11.30 -8.59
CA LEU A 594 -43.57 11.33 -9.70
C LEU A 594 -43.92 10.30 -10.80
N ARG A 595 -44.39 9.11 -10.41
CA ARG A 595 -44.83 8.08 -11.36
C ARG A 595 -46.05 8.51 -12.18
N VAL A 596 -47.04 9.10 -11.52
CA VAL A 596 -48.24 9.62 -12.19
C VAL A 596 -47.86 10.75 -13.13
N LEU A 597 -46.92 11.62 -12.75
CA LEU A 597 -46.40 12.68 -13.61
C LEU A 597 -45.76 12.11 -14.89
N ILE A 598 -44.83 11.17 -14.75
CA ILE A 598 -44.10 10.58 -15.89
C ILE A 598 -45.03 9.80 -16.80
N ALA A 599 -45.96 9.01 -16.25
CA ALA A 599 -46.96 8.30 -17.03
C ALA A 599 -47.84 9.27 -17.84
N ASN A 600 -48.27 10.39 -17.23
CA ASN A 600 -49.06 11.40 -17.92
C ASN A 600 -48.26 12.15 -19.00
N LEU A 601 -46.99 12.47 -18.75
CA LEU A 601 -46.12 13.11 -19.74
C LEU A 601 -45.85 12.18 -20.94
N LEU A 602 -45.49 10.91 -20.69
CA LEU A 602 -45.29 9.91 -21.75
C LEU A 602 -46.56 9.68 -22.58
N LYS A 603 -47.71 9.57 -21.93
CA LYS A 603 -49.00 9.46 -22.62
C LYS A 603 -49.32 10.68 -23.46
N SER A 604 -48.96 11.87 -22.95
CA SER A 604 -49.16 13.11 -23.71
C SER A 604 -48.25 13.20 -24.93
N VAL A 605 -47.05 12.60 -24.91
CA VAL A 605 -46.13 12.59 -26.07
C VAL A 605 -46.51 11.53 -27.11
N THR A 606 -47.13 10.42 -26.68
CA THR A 606 -47.43 9.25 -27.54
C THR A 606 -48.84 9.25 -28.15
N GLN A 607 -49.76 10.12 -27.71
CA GLN A 607 -51.13 10.20 -28.22
C GLN A 607 -51.38 11.50 -29.00
N GLU A 608 -52.15 11.42 -30.09
CA GLU A 608 -52.61 12.60 -30.86
C GLU A 608 -53.59 13.45 -30.04
N GLN A 609 -53.67 14.75 -30.38
CA GLN A 609 -54.45 15.75 -29.64
C GLN A 609 -55.90 15.31 -29.43
N GLY A 610 -56.35 15.31 -28.16
CA GLY A 610 -57.75 15.09 -27.83
C GLY A 610 -58.65 16.27 -28.21
N GLU A 611 -59.89 16.00 -28.62
CA GLU A 611 -60.90 17.00 -29.03
C GLU A 611 -61.53 17.79 -27.86
N GLN A 612 -60.92 17.81 -26.66
CA GLN A 612 -61.50 18.45 -25.49
C GLN A 612 -61.22 19.96 -25.45
N LEU A 613 -62.24 20.77 -25.14
CA LEU A 613 -62.13 22.21 -24.99
C LEU A 613 -61.55 22.58 -23.62
N LEU A 614 -60.44 23.32 -23.62
CA LEU A 614 -59.81 23.85 -22.41
C LEU A 614 -60.55 25.07 -21.85
N GLU A 615 -60.58 25.19 -20.52
CA GLU A 615 -61.05 26.41 -19.84
C GLU A 615 -60.00 27.54 -19.91
N SER A 616 -60.37 28.78 -19.53
CA SER A 616 -59.48 29.95 -19.63
C SER A 616 -58.15 29.75 -18.90
N ASP A 617 -58.21 29.16 -17.71
CA ASP A 617 -57.07 28.98 -16.82
C ASP A 617 -56.18 27.82 -17.29
N GLU A 618 -56.79 26.80 -17.90
CA GLU A 618 -56.08 25.68 -18.51
C GLU A 618 -55.37 26.07 -19.81
N THR A 619 -55.95 27.01 -20.55
CA THR A 619 -55.34 27.60 -21.74
C THR A 619 -54.11 28.43 -21.37
N TRP A 620 -54.14 29.10 -20.21
CA TRP A 620 -52.98 29.80 -19.66
C TRP A 620 -51.89 28.81 -19.22
N LEU A 621 -52.27 27.71 -18.55
CA LEU A 621 -51.33 26.67 -18.15
C LEU A 621 -50.61 26.04 -19.36
N SER A 622 -51.35 25.67 -20.41
CA SER A 622 -50.76 25.00 -21.58
C SER A 622 -49.91 25.92 -22.46
N LYS A 623 -50.29 27.19 -22.62
CA LYS A 623 -49.61 28.12 -23.55
C LYS A 623 -48.54 29.00 -22.91
N ILE A 624 -48.59 29.21 -21.59
CA ILE A 624 -47.72 30.17 -20.90
C ILE A 624 -46.96 29.50 -19.77
N TYR A 625 -47.65 28.83 -18.83
CA TYR A 625 -46.97 28.31 -17.64
C TYR A 625 -46.07 27.11 -17.92
N PHE A 626 -46.55 26.09 -18.64
CA PHE A 626 -45.75 24.90 -18.93
C PHE A 626 -44.51 25.17 -19.82
N PRO A 627 -44.56 26.06 -20.83
CA PRO A 627 -43.36 26.51 -21.52
C PRO A 627 -42.33 27.17 -20.59
N LEU A 628 -42.76 28.00 -19.63
CA LEU A 628 -41.87 28.62 -18.65
C LEU A 628 -41.20 27.59 -17.74
N LEU A 629 -41.92 26.53 -17.34
CA LEU A 629 -41.33 25.42 -16.59
C LEU A 629 -40.28 24.63 -17.41
N GLY A 630 -40.37 24.66 -18.74
CA GLY A 630 -39.34 24.09 -19.62
C GLY A 630 -38.00 24.84 -19.52
N GLU A 631 -38.01 26.10 -19.11
CA GLU A 631 -36.82 26.94 -18.96
C GLU A 631 -36.24 26.92 -17.53
N GLU A 632 -36.97 26.35 -16.56
CA GLU A 632 -36.53 26.22 -15.16
C GLU A 632 -35.54 25.06 -14.94
N SER A 633 -34.90 25.05 -13.77
CA SER A 633 -34.06 23.92 -13.36
C SER A 633 -34.89 22.63 -13.26
N PRO A 634 -34.34 21.44 -13.59
CA PRO A 634 -35.14 20.21 -13.65
C PRO A 634 -35.92 19.89 -12.37
N VAL A 635 -35.29 20.12 -11.21
CA VAL A 635 -35.91 19.87 -9.89
C VAL A 635 -37.07 20.82 -9.62
N GLU A 636 -36.90 22.12 -9.89
CA GLU A 636 -37.96 23.13 -9.69
C GLU A 636 -39.12 22.91 -10.66
N ALA A 637 -38.81 22.64 -11.93
CA ALA A 637 -39.79 22.33 -12.96
C ALA A 637 -40.68 21.14 -12.58
N VAL A 638 -40.08 20.06 -12.06
CA VAL A 638 -40.81 18.85 -11.63
C VAL A 638 -41.65 19.11 -10.37
N VAL A 639 -41.11 19.84 -9.39
CA VAL A 639 -41.88 20.21 -8.19
C VAL A 639 -43.09 21.06 -8.56
N ASN A 640 -42.92 22.05 -9.43
CA ASN A 640 -43.99 22.92 -9.91
C ASN A 640 -45.03 22.16 -10.74
N LEU A 641 -44.59 21.23 -11.60
CA LEU A 641 -45.48 20.33 -12.34
C LEU A 641 -46.32 19.45 -11.42
N ILE A 642 -45.74 18.90 -10.36
CA ILE A 642 -46.45 18.07 -9.38
C ILE A 642 -47.49 18.91 -8.63
N GLN A 643 -47.16 20.14 -8.24
CA GLN A 643 -48.10 21.04 -7.60
C GLN A 643 -49.28 21.37 -8.53
N VAL A 644 -49.03 21.65 -9.81
CA VAL A 644 -50.10 21.86 -10.79
C VAL A 644 -50.93 20.59 -11.00
N ALA A 645 -50.31 19.42 -11.10
CA ALA A 645 -51.03 18.16 -11.21
C ALA A 645 -51.93 17.87 -9.99
N GLN A 646 -51.52 18.29 -8.79
CA GLN A 646 -52.32 18.18 -7.57
C GLN A 646 -53.53 19.13 -7.58
N VAL A 647 -53.34 20.35 -8.08
CA VAL A 647 -54.40 21.37 -8.15
C VAL A 647 -55.43 21.04 -9.22
N VAL A 648 -54.98 20.61 -10.40
CA VAL A 648 -55.84 20.39 -11.57
C VAL A 648 -56.37 18.95 -11.66
N GLY A 649 -55.76 18.03 -10.92
CA GLY A 649 -56.26 16.67 -10.74
C GLY A 649 -56.33 15.88 -12.05
N THR A 650 -57.49 15.27 -12.33
CA THR A 650 -57.67 14.38 -13.48
C THR A 650 -57.58 15.07 -14.84
N ARG A 651 -57.72 16.41 -14.89
CA ARG A 651 -57.63 17.20 -16.12
C ARG A 651 -56.18 17.44 -16.56
N PHE A 652 -55.20 17.21 -15.69
CA PHE A 652 -53.78 17.46 -15.96
C PHE A 652 -53.29 16.79 -17.26
N GLY A 653 -53.66 15.52 -17.50
CA GLY A 653 -53.28 14.80 -18.71
C GLY A 653 -53.89 15.39 -20.00
N ALA A 654 -55.12 15.91 -19.93
CA ALA A 654 -55.77 16.57 -21.07
C ALA A 654 -55.08 17.90 -21.39
N ILE A 655 -54.70 18.69 -20.37
CA ILE A 655 -54.00 19.97 -20.57
C ILE A 655 -52.64 19.75 -21.24
N LEU A 656 -51.90 18.72 -20.82
CA LEU A 656 -50.61 18.37 -21.44
C LEU A 656 -50.75 18.09 -22.94
N GLN A 657 -51.84 17.48 -23.41
CA GLN A 657 -52.05 17.20 -24.85
C GLN A 657 -52.15 18.47 -25.71
N HIS A 658 -52.49 19.62 -25.12
CA HIS A 658 -52.55 20.92 -25.80
C HIS A 658 -51.25 21.72 -25.71
N VAL A 659 -50.23 21.21 -25.01
CA VAL A 659 -48.89 21.78 -24.98
C VAL A 659 -48.13 21.37 -26.24
N SER A 660 -47.22 22.21 -26.73
CA SER A 660 -46.38 21.84 -27.88
C SER A 660 -45.60 20.55 -27.61
N LEU A 661 -45.28 19.81 -28.66
CA LEU A 661 -44.49 18.57 -28.52
C LEU A 661 -43.12 18.87 -27.91
N ASP A 662 -42.46 19.94 -28.35
CA ASP A 662 -41.15 20.36 -27.84
C ASP A 662 -41.14 20.59 -26.33
N VAL A 663 -42.13 21.33 -25.80
CA VAL A 663 -42.23 21.64 -24.37
C VAL A 663 -42.58 20.38 -23.58
N ARG A 664 -43.46 19.50 -24.09
CA ARG A 664 -43.74 18.20 -23.46
C ARG A 664 -42.48 17.32 -23.39
N SER A 665 -41.70 17.28 -24.46
CA SER A 665 -40.45 16.53 -24.53
C SER A 665 -39.42 17.10 -23.56
N GLN A 666 -39.31 18.43 -23.45
CA GLN A 666 -38.43 19.11 -22.50
C GLN A 666 -38.82 18.83 -21.04
N LEU A 667 -40.12 18.93 -20.72
CA LEU A 667 -40.64 18.62 -19.37
C LEU A 667 -40.48 17.14 -19.01
N LEU A 668 -40.63 16.24 -19.98
CA LEU A 668 -40.33 14.82 -19.82
C LEU A 668 -38.83 14.59 -19.60
N GLY A 669 -37.98 15.30 -20.33
CA GLY A 669 -36.53 15.35 -20.11
C GLY A 669 -36.17 15.82 -18.70
N HIS A 670 -36.82 16.87 -18.19
CA HIS A 670 -36.64 17.34 -16.81
C HIS A 670 -37.10 16.28 -15.78
N ALA A 671 -38.22 15.60 -16.02
CA ALA A 671 -38.68 14.51 -15.15
C ALA A 671 -37.70 13.33 -15.10
N PHE A 672 -37.05 12.99 -16.23
CA PHE A 672 -35.99 11.99 -16.27
C PHE A 672 -34.67 12.51 -15.71
N ALA A 673 -34.34 13.79 -15.87
CA ALA A 673 -33.14 14.40 -15.27
C ALA A 673 -33.24 14.45 -13.74
N VAL A 674 -34.41 14.71 -13.16
CA VAL A 674 -34.64 14.59 -11.72
C VAL A 674 -34.53 13.13 -11.24
N ILE A 675 -34.84 12.15 -12.10
CA ILE A 675 -34.54 10.74 -11.84
C ILE A 675 -33.03 10.44 -11.96
N ALA A 676 -32.31 11.14 -12.85
CA ALA A 676 -30.87 11.05 -13.01
C ALA A 676 -30.10 11.69 -11.84
N ASP A 677 -30.61 12.78 -11.25
CA ASP A 677 -30.08 13.33 -9.99
C ASP A 677 -30.25 12.36 -8.80
N ILE A 678 -31.16 11.39 -8.92
CA ILE A 678 -31.38 10.31 -7.94
C ILE A 678 -30.44 9.11 -8.17
N GLY A 679 -29.79 9.02 -9.35
CA GLY A 679 -28.78 8.02 -9.66
C GLY A 679 -27.88 8.44 -10.83
N VAL A 680 -26.60 8.69 -10.55
CA VAL A 680 -25.57 9.07 -11.54
C VAL A 680 -25.45 7.99 -12.64
N GLY A 681 -25.39 8.42 -13.92
CA GLY A 681 -25.08 7.56 -15.08
C GLY A 681 -26.28 7.14 -15.97
N ILE A 682 -27.17 8.08 -16.33
CA ILE A 682 -28.37 7.82 -17.17
C ILE A 682 -28.18 8.23 -18.65
N ASP A 683 -26.99 8.65 -19.08
CA ASP A 683 -26.73 9.08 -20.47
C ASP A 683 -27.17 8.03 -21.52
N TRP A 684 -27.04 6.75 -21.19
CA TRP A 684 -27.49 5.63 -22.04
C TRP A 684 -29.01 5.55 -22.25
N LEU A 685 -29.84 6.01 -21.30
CA LEU A 685 -31.30 6.01 -21.45
C LEU A 685 -31.75 7.15 -22.37
N VAL A 686 -31.05 8.28 -22.33
CA VAL A 686 -31.22 9.36 -23.30
C VAL A 686 -30.83 8.84 -24.69
N GLU A 687 -29.68 8.16 -24.82
CA GLU A 687 -29.24 7.53 -26.08
C GLU A 687 -30.18 6.43 -26.61
N GLU A 688 -30.79 5.60 -25.76
CA GLU A 688 -31.80 4.61 -26.16
C GLU A 688 -33.15 5.24 -26.54
N LEU A 689 -33.45 6.45 -26.04
CA LEU A 689 -34.68 7.19 -26.36
C LEU A 689 -34.53 8.13 -27.57
N ILE A 690 -33.31 8.56 -27.92
CA ILE A 690 -33.02 9.37 -29.12
C ILE A 690 -33.61 8.77 -30.42
N PRO A 691 -33.55 7.45 -30.69
CA PRO A 691 -34.17 6.87 -31.89
C PRO A 691 -35.70 7.00 -31.95
N LEU A 692 -36.36 7.09 -30.79
CA LEU A 692 -37.81 7.39 -30.71
C LEU A 692 -38.10 8.88 -30.91
N TRP A 693 -37.09 9.75 -30.78
CA TRP A 693 -37.16 11.19 -31.03
C TRP A 693 -36.83 11.55 -32.49
N ASP A 694 -35.99 10.77 -33.17
CA ASP A 694 -35.61 10.99 -34.59
C ASP A 694 -36.60 10.39 -35.60
N THR A 695 -37.65 9.71 -35.15
CA THR A 695 -38.67 9.10 -36.03
C THR A 695 -39.98 9.89 -36.14
N SER A 696 -40.01 11.15 -35.68
CA SER A 696 -41.15 12.08 -35.86
C SER A 696 -40.82 13.28 -36.73
#